data_AF-A0A9N9EUG5-F1
#
_entry.id   AF-A0A9N9EUG5-F1
#
_cell.length_a   1.000
_cell.length_b   1.000
_cell.length_c   1.000
_cell.angle_alpha   90.00
_cell.angle_beta   90.00
_cell.angle_gamma   90.00
#
_symmetry.space_group_name_H-M   'P 1'
#
loop_
_entity.id
_entity.type
_entity.pdbx_description
1 polymer ?
#
loop_
_entity_poly.entity_id
_entity_poly.type
_entity_poly.pdbx_seq_one_letter_code
_entity_poly.pdbx_strand_id
1 'polypeptide(L)'
;MCALSSFVKGQTVGAVRNSKQDEPTLIEIPITATIEEVFDVLLAENILSIPVYRLWRGHKRPVAIVNVTDLVAFVCLQPIFDNVNGNNNDHRNYEGNDEEDTNLDRKSTFLQKPIGELIGLTPESTHLTICHTEDSLAYLLDLFTRRQIHRVLVTDKISNEDPDVGDVINEEETQPCFISQTDVVRFLFQNNHRLGRILDTMASDVINKAIRVSETLTFERQNLLRQPSSVTIHDQALAAFRKIHQDEVSAVAVVNGDGSIVSEVSAADLRGLNRERLSDLKKPVIMFLVSCKGALIKPFTCHGKFTLSQVMAGILTSKTHRAWVVDEDDVPIVHARQIFDSRGNPTVEVDLVTDKGVFRAAVPSGASTGIHEALELRDGIKQDYVGKGVSRAVSNVNDKIAPELIKANLDVKDQKAVDDFLLNLDKTPNKSNLGANAILGVSLAVAKAGAAEKGIPLYAHIADLAGSKKPYVLPVPAFNVINGGSHAGNKLAMQEFMILPTGACSFTEAMKIGSEVYHSLKSVIKSKYGQDATNVGDEGGFAPNIQDNKEGLELLKEAIKKAGYTDKVKIAMDVAASEFYKDCLYDLDFKNPNSDKSKWLPGENLANLYKEFIQEYPIVSIEDPFDQDDWSAWSYLNKSSNIQIVGDDLTVTNPTRIATAIEKEACNALLLKVNQIGSVSESIEAAKLSQSNGWGVMVSHRSGETEDTFIADLVVGLRTGQIKTGAPCRSERLAKYNQLLRIEEELGADAIYAGENFRHAHNL
;
A
#
# COMPACT_ATOMS: atom_id res chain seq x y z
N MET A 1 16.90 -18.50 18.55
CA MET A 1 18.07 -17.73 18.03
C MET A 1 19.38 -18.16 18.69
N CYS A 2 19.52 -18.17 20.03
CA CYS A 2 20.77 -18.59 20.70
C CYS A 2 21.21 -20.04 20.37
N ALA A 3 20.27 -21.00 20.30
CA ALA A 3 20.58 -22.40 19.96
C ALA A 3 21.12 -22.57 18.52
N LEU A 4 20.43 -21.99 17.51
CA LEU A 4 20.90 -21.99 16.12
C LEU A 4 22.24 -21.27 15.98
N SER A 5 22.40 -20.10 16.60
CA SER A 5 23.66 -19.36 16.54
C SER A 5 24.82 -20.13 17.18
N SER A 6 24.57 -20.84 18.27
CA SER A 6 25.58 -21.69 18.91
C SER A 6 25.93 -22.90 18.04
N PHE A 7 24.92 -23.58 17.49
CA PHE A 7 25.10 -24.72 16.60
C PHE A 7 25.91 -24.35 15.36
N VAL A 8 25.48 -23.31 14.63
CA VAL A 8 26.12 -22.86 13.38
C VAL A 8 27.57 -22.40 13.62
N LYS A 9 27.86 -21.72 14.74
CA LYS A 9 29.24 -21.34 15.09
C LYS A 9 30.13 -22.53 15.42
N GLY A 10 29.56 -23.65 15.87
CA GLY A 10 30.26 -24.87 16.23
C GLY A 10 30.33 -25.92 15.12
N GLN A 11 29.93 -25.61 13.88
CA GLN A 11 30.03 -26.49 12.72
C GLN A 11 30.90 -25.87 11.63
N THR A 12 31.52 -26.71 10.80
CA THR A 12 32.40 -26.28 9.70
C THR A 12 31.76 -26.51 8.34
N VAL A 13 32.29 -25.84 7.30
CA VAL A 13 31.95 -26.07 5.90
C VAL A 13 32.23 -27.54 5.52
N GLY A 14 33.31 -28.12 6.03
CA GLY A 14 33.64 -29.54 5.87
C GLY A 14 32.56 -30.50 6.39
N ALA A 15 31.87 -30.14 7.48
CA ALA A 15 30.76 -30.95 7.99
C ALA A 15 29.57 -30.99 7.02
N VAL A 16 29.30 -29.87 6.34
CA VAL A 16 28.28 -29.82 5.27
C VAL A 16 28.73 -30.63 4.05
N ARG A 17 30.01 -30.50 3.63
CA ARG A 17 30.60 -31.31 2.53
C ARG A 17 30.43 -32.80 2.78
N ASN A 18 30.80 -33.27 3.96
CA ASN A 18 30.78 -34.70 4.32
C ASN A 18 29.37 -35.26 4.50
N SER A 19 28.35 -34.41 4.64
CA SER A 19 26.94 -34.82 4.72
C SER A 19 26.28 -35.09 3.37
N LYS A 20 26.98 -34.76 2.26
CA LYS A 20 26.50 -35.06 0.91
C LYS A 20 26.51 -36.57 0.66
N GLN A 21 25.46 -37.07 0.02
CA GLN A 21 25.31 -38.50 -0.30
C GLN A 21 26.03 -38.90 -1.60
N ASP A 22 26.30 -37.94 -2.49
CA ASP A 22 26.98 -38.16 -3.77
C ASP A 22 28.34 -37.44 -3.77
N GLU A 23 29.41 -38.12 -4.19
CA GLU A 23 30.71 -37.48 -4.47
C GLU A 23 30.59 -36.70 -5.78
N PRO A 24 30.51 -35.35 -5.76
CA PRO A 24 30.32 -34.61 -6.99
C PRO A 24 31.68 -34.45 -7.68
N THR A 25 31.79 -34.91 -8.92
CA THR A 25 32.90 -34.51 -9.80
C THR A 25 32.76 -33.01 -10.10
N LEU A 26 33.85 -32.26 -9.98
CA LEU A 26 33.85 -30.84 -10.35
C LEU A 26 33.76 -30.70 -11.87
N ILE A 27 32.64 -30.18 -12.35
CA ILE A 27 32.41 -29.89 -13.77
C ILE A 27 32.83 -28.45 -14.00
N GLU A 28 33.74 -28.24 -14.94
CA GLU A 28 34.37 -26.94 -15.20
C GLU A 28 34.52 -26.68 -16.70
N ILE A 29 34.65 -25.41 -17.08
CA ILE A 29 34.75 -25.03 -18.49
C ILE A 29 35.84 -23.97 -18.72
N PRO A 30 36.59 -24.00 -19.84
CA PRO A 30 37.57 -22.96 -20.13
C PRO A 30 36.88 -21.62 -20.40
N ILE A 31 37.55 -20.52 -20.05
CA ILE A 31 37.08 -19.14 -20.31
C ILE A 31 36.77 -18.84 -21.80
N THR A 32 37.28 -19.66 -22.70
CA THR A 32 37.08 -19.56 -24.14
C THR A 32 35.85 -20.31 -24.65
N ALA A 33 35.19 -21.11 -23.82
CA ALA A 33 33.97 -21.82 -24.21
C ALA A 33 32.86 -20.83 -24.54
N THR A 34 31.97 -21.23 -25.45
CA THR A 34 30.86 -20.39 -25.90
C THR A 34 29.73 -20.36 -24.88
N ILE A 35 28.89 -19.32 -24.94
CA ILE A 35 27.70 -19.21 -24.09
C ILE A 35 26.72 -20.36 -24.36
N GLU A 36 26.61 -20.80 -25.63
CA GLU A 36 25.82 -21.98 -26.02
C GLU A 36 26.32 -23.26 -25.35
N GLU A 37 27.63 -23.52 -25.41
CA GLU A 37 28.25 -24.67 -24.74
C GLU A 37 27.97 -24.66 -23.23
N VAL A 38 27.97 -23.48 -22.60
CA VAL A 38 27.63 -23.37 -21.17
C VAL A 38 26.17 -23.68 -20.92
N PHE A 39 25.23 -23.17 -21.73
CA PHE A 39 23.82 -23.52 -21.61
C PHE A 39 23.60 -25.04 -21.71
N ASP A 40 24.31 -25.70 -22.62
CA ASP A 40 24.24 -27.15 -22.84
C ASP A 40 24.83 -27.94 -21.68
N VAL A 41 26.02 -27.55 -21.18
CA VAL A 41 26.65 -28.21 -20.02
C VAL A 41 25.78 -28.05 -18.76
N LEU A 42 25.25 -26.86 -18.50
CA LEU A 42 24.36 -26.63 -17.35
C LEU A 42 23.10 -27.50 -17.43
N LEU A 43 22.57 -27.74 -18.63
CA LEU A 43 21.42 -28.62 -18.85
C LEU A 43 21.79 -30.10 -18.68
N ALA A 44 22.81 -30.57 -19.40
CA ALA A 44 23.23 -31.96 -19.45
C ALA A 44 23.63 -32.49 -18.07
N GLU A 45 24.34 -31.67 -17.31
CA GLU A 45 24.84 -32.01 -15.98
C GLU A 45 23.85 -31.62 -14.86
N ASN A 46 22.72 -31.02 -15.23
CA ASN A 46 21.68 -30.53 -14.33
C ASN A 46 22.21 -29.65 -13.19
N ILE A 47 23.11 -28.72 -13.52
CA ILE A 47 23.72 -27.74 -12.61
C ILE A 47 23.22 -26.33 -12.93
N LEU A 48 23.39 -25.39 -11.99
CA LEU A 48 22.95 -23.98 -12.10
C LEU A 48 24.12 -22.98 -12.11
N SER A 49 25.34 -23.49 -11.95
CA SER A 49 26.56 -22.71 -11.94
C SER A 49 27.74 -23.59 -12.35
N ILE A 50 28.73 -22.99 -13.00
CA ILE A 50 29.93 -23.67 -13.45
C ILE A 50 31.16 -22.80 -13.13
N PRO A 51 32.25 -23.36 -12.57
CA PRO A 51 33.51 -22.67 -12.44
C PRO A 51 34.14 -22.53 -13.82
N VAL A 52 34.58 -21.31 -14.10
CA VAL A 52 35.31 -20.99 -15.33
C VAL A 52 36.79 -20.96 -14.98
N TYR A 53 37.59 -21.72 -15.73
CA TYR A 53 39.04 -21.75 -15.54
C TYR A 53 39.78 -21.08 -16.69
N ARG A 54 41.00 -20.63 -16.38
CA ARG A 54 41.99 -20.20 -17.37
C ARG A 54 43.24 -21.06 -17.21
N LEU A 55 43.80 -21.50 -18.33
CA LEU A 55 45.11 -22.15 -18.32
C LEU A 55 46.21 -21.10 -18.09
N TRP A 56 47.03 -21.31 -17.07
CA TRP A 56 48.21 -20.49 -16.80
C TRP A 56 49.39 -21.38 -16.47
N ARG A 57 50.45 -21.28 -17.28
CA ARG A 57 51.68 -22.11 -17.15
C ARG A 57 51.42 -23.63 -17.05
N GLY A 58 50.38 -24.11 -17.73
CA GLY A 58 50.03 -25.54 -17.75
C GLY A 58 49.19 -26.00 -16.55
N HIS A 59 48.71 -25.09 -15.69
CA HIS A 59 47.81 -25.41 -14.59
C HIS A 59 46.47 -24.69 -14.79
N LYS A 60 45.38 -25.35 -14.39
CA LYS A 60 44.04 -24.74 -14.39
C LYS A 60 43.93 -23.81 -13.20
N ARG A 61 43.49 -22.57 -13.43
CA ARG A 61 43.16 -21.62 -12.38
C ARG A 61 41.70 -21.21 -12.50
N PRO A 62 40.86 -21.40 -11.47
CA PRO A 62 39.51 -20.84 -11.48
C PRO A 62 39.59 -19.32 -11.49
N VAL A 63 38.78 -18.68 -12.33
CA VAL A 63 38.77 -17.21 -12.51
C VAL A 63 37.40 -16.59 -12.24
N ALA A 64 36.32 -17.37 -12.36
CA ALA A 64 34.96 -16.93 -12.06
C ALA A 64 34.06 -18.14 -11.77
N ILE A 65 32.91 -17.90 -11.15
CA ILE A 65 31.77 -18.83 -11.17
C ILE A 65 30.69 -18.15 -12.00
N VAL A 66 30.27 -18.79 -13.08
CA VAL A 66 29.16 -18.31 -13.92
C VAL A 66 27.92 -19.07 -13.53
N ASN A 67 26.83 -18.36 -13.24
CA ASN A 67 25.55 -18.94 -12.86
C ASN A 67 24.47 -18.66 -13.92
N VAL A 68 23.31 -19.31 -13.76
CA VAL A 68 22.16 -19.11 -14.66
C VAL A 68 21.60 -17.68 -14.63
N THR A 69 21.83 -16.88 -13.58
CA THR A 69 21.37 -15.49 -13.54
C THR A 69 22.28 -14.54 -14.33
N ASP A 70 23.58 -14.82 -14.45
CA ASP A 70 24.47 -14.15 -15.41
C ASP A 70 23.96 -14.34 -16.85
N LEU A 71 23.51 -15.56 -17.15
CA LEU A 71 22.95 -15.92 -18.45
C LEU A 71 21.61 -15.21 -18.71
N VAL A 72 20.74 -15.10 -17.70
CA VAL A 72 19.51 -14.30 -17.79
C VAL A 72 19.83 -12.83 -18.06
N ALA A 73 20.74 -12.23 -17.29
CA ALA A 73 21.13 -10.83 -17.46
C ALA A 73 21.69 -10.59 -18.88
N PHE A 74 22.55 -11.48 -19.36
CA PHE A 74 23.09 -11.42 -20.70
C PHE A 74 21.99 -11.46 -21.77
N VAL A 75 21.08 -12.44 -21.70
CA VAL A 75 19.95 -12.56 -22.63
C VAL A 75 19.07 -11.31 -22.58
N CYS A 76 18.74 -10.80 -21.40
CA CYS A 76 17.86 -9.66 -21.23
C CYS A 76 18.46 -8.34 -21.73
N LEU A 77 19.79 -8.20 -21.67
CA LEU A 77 20.51 -6.98 -22.10
C LEU A 77 20.86 -6.96 -23.59
N GLN A 78 20.61 -8.04 -24.34
CA GLN A 78 20.88 -8.05 -25.78
C GLN A 78 19.77 -7.33 -26.58
N PRO A 79 20.10 -6.27 -27.37
CA PRO A 79 19.12 -5.51 -28.17
C PRO A 79 18.37 -6.35 -29.21
N ILE A 80 18.93 -7.53 -29.54
CA ILE A 80 18.39 -8.43 -30.54
C ILE A 80 17.01 -8.99 -30.19
N PHE A 81 16.64 -8.88 -28.90
CA PHE A 81 15.34 -9.23 -28.35
C PHE A 81 14.38 -8.05 -28.24
N ASP A 82 14.82 -6.81 -28.53
CA ASP A 82 14.02 -5.58 -28.41
C ASP A 82 13.28 -5.21 -29.73
N ASN A 83 13.75 -5.71 -30.87
CA ASN A 83 13.27 -5.31 -32.20
C ASN A 83 12.00 -6.05 -32.72
N VAL A 84 10.99 -6.32 -31.88
CA VAL A 84 9.70 -6.89 -32.36
C VAL A 84 8.46 -6.41 -31.58
N ASN A 85 8.43 -5.17 -31.12
CA ASN A 85 7.16 -4.51 -30.79
C ASN A 85 7.20 -3.08 -31.32
N GLY A 86 6.65 -2.88 -32.52
CA GLY A 86 6.42 -1.54 -33.04
C GLY A 86 5.39 -0.81 -32.17
N ASN A 87 5.86 0.12 -31.36
CA ASN A 87 5.17 1.39 -31.16
C ASN A 87 6.22 2.49 -31.01
N ASN A 88 6.17 3.43 -31.95
CA ASN A 88 7.10 4.54 -32.14
C ASN A 88 7.17 5.45 -30.90
N ASN A 89 8.40 5.85 -30.53
CA ASN A 89 8.86 7.24 -30.44
C ASN A 89 10.23 7.28 -29.72
N ASP A 90 11.35 7.21 -30.46
CA ASP A 90 12.25 8.36 -30.64
C ASP A 90 13.60 7.98 -31.27
N HIS A 91 13.79 8.55 -32.47
CA HIS A 91 14.99 9.12 -33.07
C HIS A 91 16.39 8.64 -32.63
N ARG A 92 17.00 7.81 -33.49
CA ARG A 92 18.34 8.06 -34.06
C ARG A 92 18.62 7.22 -35.31
N ASN A 93 18.84 7.93 -36.42
CA ASN A 93 19.37 7.53 -37.74
C ASN A 93 19.86 6.08 -37.91
N TYR A 94 19.18 5.33 -38.79
CA TYR A 94 19.82 4.36 -39.68
C TYR A 94 19.06 4.34 -41.01
N GLU A 95 19.53 5.15 -41.96
CA GLU A 95 19.20 4.99 -43.38
C GLU A 95 20.02 3.82 -43.94
N GLY A 96 19.38 2.91 -44.68
CA GLY A 96 20.08 1.96 -45.55
C GLY A 96 19.43 0.58 -45.70
N ASN A 97 18.62 0.46 -46.75
CA ASN A 97 18.42 -0.68 -47.66
C ASN A 97 18.01 -2.08 -47.14
N ASP A 98 16.90 -2.56 -47.71
CA ASP A 98 16.63 -3.91 -48.17
C ASP A 98 17.52 -5.03 -47.63
N GLU A 99 17.05 -5.75 -46.59
CA GLU A 99 17.44 -7.14 -46.31
C GLU A 99 16.51 -7.75 -45.25
N GLU A 100 15.46 -8.44 -45.69
CA GLU A 100 14.56 -9.23 -44.85
C GLU A 100 15.19 -10.60 -44.45
N ASP A 101 16.49 -10.82 -44.66
CA ASP A 101 17.15 -12.12 -44.47
C ASP A 101 18.47 -12.07 -43.64
N THR A 102 19.03 -10.90 -43.30
CA THR A 102 20.31 -10.82 -42.55
C THR A 102 20.17 -10.71 -41.03
N ASN A 103 18.94 -10.73 -40.52
CA ASN A 103 18.67 -10.59 -39.09
C ASN A 103 18.79 -11.93 -38.31
N LEU A 104 18.74 -13.08 -38.99
CA LEU A 104 18.91 -14.40 -38.36
C LEU A 104 20.38 -14.81 -38.19
N ASP A 105 21.27 -14.36 -39.07
CA ASP A 105 22.71 -14.62 -38.93
C ASP A 105 23.33 -13.77 -37.81
N ARG A 106 22.96 -12.49 -37.67
CA ARG A 106 23.33 -11.68 -36.48
C ARG A 106 22.71 -12.23 -35.17
N LYS A 107 21.56 -12.91 -35.24
CA LYS A 107 20.93 -13.63 -34.11
C LYS A 107 21.64 -14.89 -33.68
N SER A 108 22.52 -15.43 -34.53
CA SER A 108 23.18 -16.71 -34.24
C SER A 108 24.56 -16.54 -33.60
N THR A 109 25.23 -15.42 -33.84
CA THR A 109 26.62 -15.22 -33.40
C THR A 109 26.75 -14.81 -31.92
N PHE A 110 25.68 -14.35 -31.26
CA PHE A 110 25.80 -13.87 -29.88
C PHE A 110 25.93 -15.01 -28.86
N LEU A 111 25.32 -16.18 -29.11
CA LEU A 111 25.50 -17.39 -28.30
C LEU A 111 26.91 -18.01 -28.48
N GLN A 112 27.58 -17.68 -29.59
CA GLN A 112 28.92 -18.14 -29.93
C GLN A 112 30.03 -17.27 -29.29
N LYS A 113 29.66 -16.23 -28.53
CA LYS A 113 30.61 -15.41 -27.78
C LYS A 113 31.24 -16.22 -26.63
N PRO A 114 32.50 -15.93 -26.28
CA PRO A 114 33.17 -16.61 -25.17
C PRO A 114 32.51 -16.23 -23.83
N ILE A 115 32.44 -17.20 -22.92
CA ILE A 115 31.84 -17.03 -21.59
C ILE A 115 32.54 -15.96 -20.75
N GLY A 116 33.79 -15.63 -21.08
CA GLY A 116 34.52 -14.51 -20.49
C GLY A 116 33.80 -13.16 -20.58
N GLU A 117 32.86 -12.97 -21.53
CA GLU A 117 32.04 -11.76 -21.63
C GLU A 117 30.98 -11.63 -20.51
N LEU A 118 30.66 -12.72 -19.80
CA LEU A 118 29.71 -12.71 -18.70
C LEU A 118 30.33 -12.34 -17.36
N ILE A 119 31.67 -12.34 -17.26
CA ILE A 119 32.37 -12.07 -16.01
C ILE A 119 32.09 -10.63 -15.59
N GLY A 120 31.48 -10.46 -14.42
CA GLY A 120 31.14 -9.15 -13.85
C GLY A 120 29.67 -8.74 -14.00
N LEU A 121 28.82 -9.56 -14.64
CA LEU A 121 27.39 -9.28 -14.77
C LEU A 121 26.62 -9.47 -13.45
N THR A 122 27.04 -10.42 -12.60
CA THR A 122 26.49 -10.60 -11.25
C THR A 122 27.58 -10.59 -10.17
N PRO A 123 27.25 -10.29 -8.90
CA PRO A 123 28.24 -10.27 -7.80
C PRO A 123 29.05 -11.55 -7.64
N GLU A 124 28.45 -12.71 -7.91
CA GLU A 124 29.07 -14.03 -7.80
C GLU A 124 30.11 -14.27 -8.91
N SER A 125 29.87 -13.72 -10.12
CA SER A 125 30.83 -13.73 -11.23
C SER A 125 31.98 -12.73 -11.04
N THR A 126 31.77 -11.66 -10.25
CA THR A 126 32.76 -10.59 -10.00
C THR A 126 33.82 -10.98 -8.97
N HIS A 127 33.47 -11.84 -8.02
CA HIS A 127 34.37 -12.25 -6.94
C HIS A 127 34.33 -13.76 -6.76
N LEU A 128 35.30 -14.46 -7.36
CA LEU A 128 35.51 -15.88 -7.09
C LEU A 128 35.66 -16.09 -5.57
N THR A 129 34.63 -16.66 -4.96
CA THR A 129 34.57 -16.88 -3.52
C THR A 129 34.90 -18.35 -3.25
N ILE A 130 36.10 -18.59 -2.72
CA ILE A 130 36.55 -19.90 -2.29
C ILE A 130 36.35 -20.00 -0.77
N CYS A 131 35.74 -21.08 -0.32
CA CYS A 131 35.67 -21.43 1.10
C CYS A 131 36.58 -22.63 1.37
N HIS A 132 37.13 -22.70 2.58
CA HIS A 132 37.89 -23.83 3.03
C HIS A 132 37.06 -24.74 3.93
N THR A 133 37.38 -26.03 3.96
CA THR A 133 36.70 -27.01 4.83
C THR A 133 36.72 -26.67 6.31
N GLU A 134 37.73 -25.92 6.76
CA GLU A 134 37.87 -25.43 8.14
C GLU A 134 37.02 -24.20 8.46
N ASP A 135 36.48 -23.51 7.45
CA ASP A 135 35.67 -22.31 7.68
C ASP A 135 34.39 -22.67 8.45
N SER A 136 33.88 -21.71 9.22
CA SER A 136 32.66 -21.92 10.01
C SER A 136 31.40 -21.94 9.12
N LEU A 137 30.39 -22.72 9.51
CA LEU A 137 29.07 -22.68 8.86
C LEU A 137 28.41 -21.29 9.01
N ALA A 138 28.76 -20.54 10.06
CA ALA A 138 28.31 -19.16 10.23
C ALA A 138 28.82 -18.24 9.11
N TYR A 139 30.09 -18.40 8.73
CA TYR A 139 30.70 -17.67 7.62
C TYR A 139 30.03 -18.03 6.29
N LEU A 140 29.82 -19.32 6.03
CA LEU A 140 29.12 -19.77 4.82
C LEU A 140 27.69 -19.21 4.74
N LEU A 141 26.95 -19.19 5.84
CA LEU A 141 25.62 -18.58 5.89
C LEU A 141 25.65 -17.06 5.66
N ASP A 142 26.69 -16.36 6.14
CA ASP A 142 26.87 -14.92 5.87
C ASP A 142 27.09 -14.66 4.38
N LEU A 143 27.92 -15.48 3.71
CA LEU A 143 28.10 -15.41 2.26
C LEU A 143 26.77 -15.62 1.52
N PHE A 144 25.99 -16.62 1.92
CA PHE A 144 24.72 -16.93 1.26
C PHE A 144 23.64 -15.88 1.49
N THR A 145 23.61 -15.24 2.65
CA THR A 145 22.53 -14.33 3.02
C THR A 145 22.88 -12.87 2.74
N ARG A 146 24.06 -12.40 3.15
CA ARG A 146 24.44 -10.98 3.02
C ARG A 146 25.10 -10.66 1.69
N ARG A 147 25.88 -11.59 1.14
CA ARG A 147 26.58 -11.41 -0.14
C ARG A 147 25.80 -11.94 -1.34
N GLN A 148 24.62 -12.51 -1.12
CA GLN A 148 23.74 -13.06 -2.17
C GLN A 148 24.45 -14.10 -3.05
N ILE A 149 25.34 -14.88 -2.45
CA ILE A 149 26.03 -15.99 -3.11
C ILE A 149 25.11 -17.22 -3.01
N HIS A 150 24.89 -17.92 -4.11
CA HIS A 150 24.04 -19.11 -4.10
C HIS A 150 24.85 -20.39 -3.94
N ARG A 151 26.11 -20.39 -4.39
CA ARG A 151 27.02 -21.54 -4.35
C ARG A 151 28.47 -21.07 -4.14
N VAL A 152 29.24 -21.81 -3.35
CA VAL A 152 30.68 -21.55 -3.15
C VAL A 152 31.50 -22.75 -3.61
N LEU A 153 32.68 -22.47 -4.17
CA LEU A 153 33.68 -23.50 -4.40
C LEU A 153 34.40 -23.79 -3.08
N VAL A 154 34.44 -25.06 -2.69
CA VAL A 154 35.07 -25.50 -1.44
C VAL A 154 36.31 -26.32 -1.76
N THR A 155 37.43 -25.92 -1.15
CA THR A 155 38.70 -26.64 -1.21
C THR A 155 39.16 -26.99 0.20
N ASP A 156 40.11 -27.90 0.33
CA ASP A 156 40.93 -27.95 1.53
C ASP A 156 41.95 -26.81 1.51
N LYS A 157 42.40 -26.38 2.68
CA LYS A 157 43.37 -25.30 2.82
C LYS A 157 44.73 -25.83 2.42
N ILE A 158 45.24 -25.43 1.26
CA ILE A 158 46.58 -25.81 0.81
C ILE A 158 47.57 -24.92 1.53
N SER A 159 48.53 -25.52 2.25
CA SER A 159 49.66 -24.79 2.81
C SER A 159 50.63 -24.43 1.69
N ASN A 160 50.44 -23.30 1.01
CA ASN A 160 51.45 -22.80 0.06
C ASN A 160 52.25 -21.64 0.67
N GLU A 161 53.57 -21.84 0.72
CA GLU A 161 54.60 -20.90 1.19
C GLU A 161 54.98 -19.84 0.13
N ASP A 162 54.32 -19.79 -1.03
CA ASP A 162 54.63 -18.87 -2.14
C ASP A 162 53.48 -17.89 -2.43
N PRO A 163 53.61 -16.60 -2.05
CA PRO A 163 52.56 -15.58 -2.23
C PRO A 163 52.33 -15.15 -3.69
N ASP A 164 53.21 -15.49 -4.64
CA ASP A 164 53.00 -15.22 -6.09
C ASP A 164 52.19 -16.34 -6.79
N VAL A 165 51.94 -17.44 -6.08
CA VAL A 165 51.21 -18.61 -6.55
C VAL A 165 49.89 -18.68 -5.78
N GLY A 166 48.98 -17.73 -6.02
CA GLY A 166 47.62 -17.75 -5.46
C GLY A 166 46.88 -19.07 -5.72
N ASP A 167 45.84 -19.36 -4.95
CA ASP A 167 45.05 -20.61 -4.88
C ASP A 167 45.17 -21.54 -6.10
N VAL A 168 46.21 -22.40 -6.11
CA VAL A 168 46.34 -23.49 -7.09
C VAL A 168 45.59 -24.68 -6.54
N ILE A 169 44.59 -25.16 -7.27
CA ILE A 169 43.89 -26.41 -6.92
C ILE A 169 44.87 -27.56 -7.15
N ASN A 170 45.27 -28.24 -6.07
CA ASN A 170 46.05 -29.48 -6.15
C ASN A 170 45.08 -30.67 -6.21
N GLU A 171 44.88 -31.25 -7.40
CA GLU A 171 43.94 -32.35 -7.64
C GLU A 171 44.36 -33.67 -6.95
N GLU A 172 45.60 -33.78 -6.45
CA GLU A 172 46.16 -35.02 -5.90
C GLU A 172 45.82 -35.29 -4.41
N GLU A 173 45.43 -34.26 -3.62
CA GLU A 173 45.22 -34.42 -2.17
C GLU A 173 43.74 -34.43 -1.73
N THR A 174 42.85 -33.66 -2.39
CA THR A 174 41.38 -33.75 -2.22
C THR A 174 40.62 -33.08 -3.37
N GLN A 175 39.51 -33.68 -3.81
CA GLN A 175 38.68 -33.13 -4.90
C GLN A 175 37.86 -31.91 -4.44
N PRO A 176 37.99 -30.73 -5.09
CA PRO A 176 37.14 -29.57 -4.84
C PRO A 176 35.68 -29.89 -5.12
N CYS A 177 34.76 -29.22 -4.42
CA CYS A 177 33.33 -29.38 -4.67
C CYS A 177 32.55 -28.09 -4.47
N PHE A 178 31.34 -28.02 -5.03
CA PHE A 178 30.42 -26.92 -4.71
C PHE A 178 29.61 -27.23 -3.46
N ILE A 179 29.40 -26.21 -2.62
CA ILE A 179 28.34 -26.22 -1.61
C ILE A 179 27.30 -25.16 -1.99
N SER A 180 26.03 -25.57 -2.02
CA SER A 180 24.88 -24.72 -2.30
C SER A 180 24.09 -24.40 -1.03
N GLN A 181 23.21 -23.39 -1.11
CA GLN A 181 22.22 -23.11 -0.06
C GLN A 181 21.39 -24.35 0.31
N THR A 182 21.00 -25.18 -0.66
CA THR A 182 20.24 -26.42 -0.42
C THR A 182 21.04 -27.47 0.33
N ASP A 183 22.36 -27.53 0.13
CA ASP A 183 23.22 -28.44 0.90
C ASP A 183 23.25 -28.04 2.38
N VAL A 184 23.27 -26.74 2.66
CA VAL A 184 23.15 -26.22 4.03
C VAL A 184 21.77 -26.49 4.61
N VAL A 185 20.68 -26.28 3.85
CA VAL A 185 19.32 -26.62 4.27
C VAL A 185 19.19 -28.11 4.59
N ARG A 186 19.76 -28.99 3.75
CA ARG A 186 19.79 -30.44 3.99
C ARG A 186 20.55 -30.78 5.26
N PHE A 187 21.73 -30.21 5.44
CA PHE A 187 22.54 -30.40 6.64
C PHE A 187 21.81 -29.96 7.91
N LEU A 188 21.19 -28.77 7.88
CA LEU A 188 20.37 -28.26 8.98
C LEU A 188 19.17 -29.16 9.26
N PHE A 189 18.50 -29.66 8.22
CA PHE A 189 17.36 -30.57 8.35
C PHE A 189 17.76 -31.92 8.98
N GLN A 190 18.87 -32.52 8.54
CA GLN A 190 19.42 -33.75 9.13
C GLN A 190 19.80 -33.56 10.60
N ASN A 191 20.17 -32.34 10.99
CA ASN A 191 20.51 -31.96 12.36
C ASN A 191 19.35 -31.26 13.09
N ASN A 192 18.11 -31.36 12.61
CA ASN A 192 16.97 -30.61 13.14
C ASN A 192 16.76 -30.77 14.66
N HIS A 193 17.00 -31.97 15.19
CA HIS A 193 16.94 -32.31 16.61
C HIS A 193 17.86 -31.45 17.49
N ARG A 194 18.90 -30.82 16.91
CA ARG A 194 19.86 -29.94 17.59
C ARG A 194 19.51 -28.45 17.46
N LEU A 195 18.58 -28.09 16.58
CA LEU A 195 18.24 -26.70 16.26
C LEU A 195 17.16 -26.11 17.18
N GLY A 196 16.44 -26.96 17.93
CA GLY A 196 15.44 -26.56 18.91
C GLY A 196 14.22 -25.86 18.30
N ARG A 197 13.51 -25.04 19.10
CA ARG A 197 12.23 -24.39 18.75
C ARG A 197 12.27 -23.45 17.53
N ILE A 198 13.45 -23.16 16.96
CA ILE A 198 13.54 -22.28 15.79
C ILE A 198 12.87 -22.90 14.56
N LEU A 199 12.87 -24.24 14.47
CA LEU A 199 12.24 -24.95 13.38
C LEU A 199 10.71 -24.98 13.49
N ASP A 200 10.16 -24.64 14.65
CA ASP A 200 8.72 -24.46 14.89
C ASP A 200 8.23 -23.06 14.51
N THR A 201 9.13 -22.17 14.07
CA THR A 201 8.78 -20.81 13.62
C THR A 201 7.90 -20.91 12.39
N MET A 202 6.77 -20.20 12.36
CA MET A 202 5.84 -20.24 11.23
C MET A 202 6.42 -19.50 10.02
N ALA A 203 6.05 -19.91 8.82
CA ALA A 203 6.47 -19.28 7.57
C ALA A 203 6.08 -17.79 7.54
N SER A 204 4.88 -17.46 8.03
CA SER A 204 4.42 -16.07 8.20
C SER A 204 5.35 -15.24 9.11
N ASP A 205 5.83 -15.80 10.22
CA ASP A 205 6.75 -15.12 11.13
C ASP A 205 8.11 -14.86 10.47
N VAL A 206 8.58 -15.79 9.64
CA VAL A 206 9.81 -15.63 8.86
C VAL A 206 9.66 -14.51 7.83
N ILE A 207 8.55 -14.47 7.09
CA ILE A 207 8.25 -13.42 6.11
C ILE A 207 8.18 -12.05 6.77
N ASN A 208 7.37 -11.93 7.84
CA ASN A 208 7.19 -10.67 8.57
C ASN A 208 8.52 -10.15 9.14
N LYS A 209 9.40 -11.05 9.58
CA LYS A 209 10.72 -10.70 10.09
C LYS A 209 11.70 -10.33 8.97
N ALA A 210 11.66 -11.02 7.83
CA ALA A 210 12.46 -10.67 6.66
C ALA A 210 12.11 -9.26 6.16
N ILE A 211 10.82 -8.90 6.13
CA ILE A 211 10.34 -7.56 5.79
C ILE A 211 10.88 -6.51 6.79
N ARG A 212 10.85 -6.77 8.10
CA ARG A 212 11.39 -5.85 9.12
C ARG A 212 12.92 -5.68 9.06
N VAL A 213 13.66 -6.75 8.78
CA VAL A 213 15.14 -6.69 8.66
C VAL A 213 15.57 -5.97 7.37
N SER A 214 14.66 -5.85 6.38
CA SER A 214 14.88 -5.15 5.10
C SER A 214 14.91 -3.62 5.21
N GLU A 215 14.70 -3.02 6.37
CA GLU A 215 14.76 -1.56 6.59
C GLU A 215 16.14 -0.95 6.30
N THR A 216 17.17 -1.79 6.10
CA THR A 216 18.51 -1.39 5.65
C THR A 216 18.70 -1.46 4.11
N LEU A 217 17.70 -1.92 3.36
CA LEU A 217 17.70 -2.03 1.89
C LEU A 217 17.04 -0.81 1.23
N THR A 218 17.36 -0.57 -0.04
CA THR A 218 16.77 0.51 -0.87
C THR A 218 15.26 0.37 -0.99
N PHE A 219 14.55 1.49 -1.15
CA PHE A 219 13.08 1.56 -1.25
C PHE A 219 12.49 0.62 -2.32
N GLU A 220 13.16 0.48 -3.47
CA GLU A 220 12.76 -0.44 -4.55
C GLU A 220 12.84 -1.92 -4.10
N ARG A 221 13.90 -2.32 -3.40
CA ARG A 221 14.04 -3.68 -2.85
C ARG A 221 13.05 -3.98 -1.71
N GLN A 222 12.65 -2.97 -0.95
CA GLN A 222 11.60 -3.13 0.06
C GLN A 222 10.23 -3.42 -0.58
N ASN A 223 9.94 -2.87 -1.76
CA ASN A 223 8.70 -3.16 -2.49
C ASN A 223 8.70 -4.56 -3.13
N LEU A 224 9.86 -5.04 -3.61
CA LEU A 224 10.02 -6.39 -4.15
C LEU A 224 9.82 -7.50 -3.10
N LEU A 225 10.14 -7.21 -1.83
CA LEU A 225 9.85 -8.12 -0.71
C LEU A 225 8.37 -8.09 -0.26
N ARG A 226 7.57 -7.14 -0.77
CA ARG A 226 6.16 -6.92 -0.36
C ARG A 226 5.14 -7.48 -1.35
N GLN A 227 5.54 -7.84 -2.57
CA GLN A 227 4.67 -8.48 -3.56
C GLN A 227 5.41 -9.62 -4.27
N PRO A 228 4.81 -10.81 -4.43
CA PRO A 228 5.42 -11.87 -5.23
C PRO A 228 5.52 -11.43 -6.70
N SER A 229 6.73 -11.40 -7.25
CA SER A 229 6.94 -11.16 -8.68
C SER A 229 6.26 -12.26 -9.51
N SER A 230 5.22 -11.89 -10.25
CA SER A 230 4.44 -12.81 -11.08
C SER A 230 4.33 -12.35 -12.54
N VAL A 231 4.03 -13.30 -13.42
CA VAL A 231 3.60 -13.11 -14.81
C VAL A 231 2.38 -13.98 -15.07
N THR A 232 1.55 -13.59 -16.03
CA THR A 232 0.40 -14.39 -16.45
C THR A 232 0.85 -15.51 -17.40
N ILE A 233 0.03 -16.55 -17.54
CA ILE A 233 0.25 -17.63 -18.53
C ILE A 233 0.41 -17.13 -19.98
N HIS A 234 -0.03 -15.91 -20.29
CA HIS A 234 -0.04 -15.32 -21.62
C HIS A 234 1.17 -14.43 -21.90
N ASP A 235 1.87 -13.96 -20.88
CA ASP A 235 3.06 -13.12 -21.05
C ASP A 235 4.16 -13.84 -21.82
N GLN A 236 4.99 -13.10 -22.55
CA GLN A 236 6.11 -13.72 -23.28
C GLN A 236 7.16 -14.26 -22.31
N ALA A 237 7.78 -15.39 -22.64
CA ALA A 237 8.86 -15.96 -21.81
C ALA A 237 10.02 -14.96 -21.60
N LEU A 238 10.38 -14.19 -22.63
CA LEU A 238 11.36 -13.10 -22.52
C LEU A 238 10.94 -12.02 -21.51
N ALA A 239 9.66 -11.67 -21.44
CA ALA A 239 9.15 -10.72 -20.45
C ALA A 239 9.28 -11.30 -19.03
N ALA A 240 9.04 -12.60 -18.86
CA ALA A 240 9.28 -13.27 -17.59
C ALA A 240 10.76 -13.23 -17.18
N PHE A 241 11.70 -13.48 -18.11
CA PHE A 241 13.13 -13.38 -17.83
C PHE A 241 13.60 -11.94 -17.56
N ARG A 242 13.07 -10.96 -18.29
CA ARG A 242 13.31 -9.54 -17.99
C ARG A 242 12.81 -9.19 -16.60
N LYS A 243 11.63 -9.69 -16.22
CA LYS A 243 11.10 -9.50 -14.87
C LYS A 243 11.99 -10.14 -13.80
N ILE A 244 12.51 -11.36 -14.03
CA ILE A 244 13.52 -12.00 -13.17
C ILE A 244 14.74 -11.08 -12.99
N HIS A 245 15.26 -10.51 -14.08
CA HIS A 245 16.42 -9.61 -14.04
C HIS A 245 16.12 -8.27 -13.34
N GLN A 246 15.01 -7.62 -13.68
CA GLN A 246 14.58 -6.32 -13.16
C GLN A 246 14.25 -6.38 -11.67
N ASP A 247 13.54 -7.44 -11.25
CA ASP A 247 13.15 -7.65 -9.86
C ASP A 247 14.30 -8.25 -9.03
N GLU A 248 15.47 -8.52 -9.65
CA GLU A 248 16.63 -9.16 -9.03
C GLU A 248 16.28 -10.45 -8.27
N VAL A 249 15.29 -11.18 -8.79
CA VAL A 249 14.84 -12.48 -8.26
C VAL A 249 15.40 -13.62 -9.09
N SER A 250 15.33 -14.83 -8.57
CA SER A 250 15.80 -16.03 -9.28
C SER A 250 14.69 -16.79 -10.01
N ALA A 251 13.42 -16.43 -9.76
CA ALA A 251 12.24 -16.90 -10.49
C ALA A 251 11.05 -15.96 -10.27
N VAL A 252 10.06 -16.06 -11.15
CA VAL A 252 8.75 -15.41 -11.05
C VAL A 252 7.63 -16.45 -11.09
N ALA A 253 6.55 -16.20 -10.35
CA ALA A 253 5.37 -17.07 -10.38
C ALA A 253 4.64 -16.92 -11.71
N VAL A 254 4.13 -18.02 -12.26
CA VAL A 254 3.24 -18.01 -13.42
C VAL A 254 1.83 -18.25 -12.92
N VAL A 255 0.96 -17.26 -13.08
CA VAL A 255 -0.44 -17.29 -12.63
C VAL A 255 -1.41 -17.45 -13.79
N ASN A 256 -2.51 -18.17 -13.56
CA ASN A 256 -3.61 -18.26 -14.52
C ASN A 256 -4.54 -17.02 -14.44
N GLY A 257 -5.66 -17.07 -15.16
CA GLY A 257 -6.65 -15.99 -15.18
C GLY A 257 -7.32 -15.71 -13.83
N ASP A 258 -7.25 -16.65 -12.88
CA ASP A 258 -7.84 -16.53 -11.55
C ASP A 258 -6.79 -16.10 -10.50
N GLY A 259 -5.56 -15.76 -10.93
CA GLY A 259 -4.47 -15.34 -10.06
C GLY A 259 -3.79 -16.46 -9.27
N SER A 260 -4.20 -17.71 -9.45
CA SER A 260 -3.58 -18.88 -8.78
C SER A 260 -2.30 -19.31 -9.47
N ILE A 261 -1.30 -19.72 -8.67
CA ILE A 261 0.00 -20.14 -9.19
C ILE A 261 -0.14 -21.50 -9.88
N VAL A 262 0.08 -21.52 -11.19
CA VAL A 262 0.04 -22.75 -12.01
C VAL A 262 1.42 -23.26 -12.39
N SER A 263 2.42 -22.39 -12.44
CA SER A 263 3.82 -22.77 -12.65
C SER A 263 4.77 -21.68 -12.14
N GLU A 264 6.06 -21.82 -12.44
CA GLU A 264 7.07 -20.77 -12.23
C GLU A 264 8.04 -20.75 -13.41
N VAL A 265 8.54 -19.56 -13.72
CA VAL A 265 9.71 -19.39 -14.60
C VAL A 265 10.90 -19.02 -13.75
N SER A 266 11.97 -19.78 -13.86
CA SER A 266 13.22 -19.56 -13.16
C SER A 266 14.37 -19.35 -14.13
N ALA A 267 15.47 -18.76 -13.66
CA ALA A 267 16.69 -18.63 -14.45
C ALA A 267 17.18 -19.97 -15.03
N ALA A 268 16.92 -21.08 -14.33
CA ALA A 268 17.27 -22.43 -14.77
C ALA A 268 16.54 -22.89 -16.04
N ASP A 269 15.44 -22.22 -16.41
CA ASP A 269 14.63 -22.56 -17.58
C ASP A 269 15.25 -22.04 -18.90
N LEU A 270 16.30 -21.21 -18.82
CA LEU A 270 17.14 -20.85 -19.97
C LEU A 270 18.19 -21.92 -20.31
N ARG A 271 18.39 -22.94 -19.48
CA ARG A 271 19.36 -24.01 -19.78
C ARG A 271 19.03 -24.70 -21.10
N GLY A 272 20.05 -24.98 -21.91
CA GLY A 272 19.92 -25.48 -23.27
C GLY A 272 19.22 -24.52 -24.24
N LEU A 273 19.30 -23.21 -24.01
CA LEU A 273 18.98 -22.21 -25.03
C LEU A 273 20.06 -22.25 -26.10
N ASN A 274 19.70 -22.69 -27.30
CA ASN A 274 20.56 -22.77 -28.47
C ASN A 274 19.95 -22.00 -29.64
N ARG A 275 20.65 -21.96 -30.78
CA ARG A 275 20.20 -21.22 -31.98
C ARG A 275 18.77 -21.59 -32.42
N GLU A 276 18.38 -22.86 -32.31
CA GLU A 276 17.07 -23.36 -32.76
C GLU A 276 15.94 -22.94 -31.82
N ARG A 277 16.24 -22.75 -30.53
CA ARG A 277 15.26 -22.45 -29.48
C ARG A 277 15.12 -20.96 -29.16
N LEU A 278 15.89 -20.10 -29.82
CA LEU A 278 15.82 -18.64 -29.62
C LEU A 278 14.41 -18.06 -29.83
N SER A 279 13.64 -18.61 -30.78
CA SER A 279 12.26 -18.17 -31.02
C SER A 279 11.30 -18.52 -29.88
N ASP A 280 11.65 -19.50 -29.04
CA ASP A 280 10.78 -19.95 -27.94
C ASP A 280 10.62 -18.87 -26.87
N LEU A 281 11.61 -17.97 -26.74
CA LEU A 281 11.54 -16.83 -25.82
C LEU A 281 10.39 -15.85 -26.16
N LYS A 282 9.85 -15.89 -27.38
CA LYS A 282 8.72 -15.06 -27.81
C LYS A 282 7.37 -15.74 -27.60
N LYS A 283 7.35 -17.04 -27.28
CA LYS A 283 6.11 -17.76 -27.02
C LYS A 283 5.50 -17.29 -25.69
N PRO A 284 4.17 -17.43 -25.51
CA PRO A 284 3.57 -17.34 -24.20
C PRO A 284 4.33 -18.23 -23.21
N VAL A 285 4.51 -17.74 -22.00
CA VAL A 285 5.40 -18.30 -20.99
C VAL A 285 5.01 -19.75 -20.67
N ILE A 286 3.72 -20.05 -20.70
CA ILE A 286 3.21 -21.40 -20.50
C ILE A 286 3.66 -22.36 -21.60
N MET A 287 3.67 -21.91 -22.85
CA MET A 287 4.09 -22.72 -24.00
C MET A 287 5.61 -22.91 -24.01
N PHE A 288 6.35 -21.87 -23.64
CA PHE A 288 7.79 -21.97 -23.42
C PHE A 288 8.12 -23.02 -22.34
N LEU A 289 7.48 -22.94 -21.17
CA LEU A 289 7.70 -23.88 -20.09
C LEU A 289 7.39 -25.34 -20.48
N VAL A 290 6.28 -25.56 -21.18
CA VAL A 290 5.93 -26.90 -21.72
C VAL A 290 7.00 -27.38 -22.70
N SER A 291 7.53 -26.51 -23.57
CA SER A 291 8.60 -26.89 -24.49
C SER A 291 9.92 -27.25 -23.78
N CYS A 292 10.21 -26.62 -22.64
CA CYS A 292 11.42 -26.90 -21.86
C CYS A 292 11.27 -28.15 -20.98
N LYS A 293 10.10 -28.35 -20.37
CA LYS A 293 9.89 -29.32 -19.27
C LYS A 293 9.01 -30.51 -19.67
N GLY A 294 8.40 -30.49 -20.85
CA GLY A 294 7.43 -31.48 -21.32
C GLY A 294 6.04 -31.32 -20.69
N ALA A 295 5.96 -31.20 -19.37
CA ALA A 295 4.73 -30.93 -18.63
C ALA A 295 4.91 -29.74 -17.68
N LEU A 296 3.81 -29.07 -17.34
CA LEU A 296 3.81 -28.02 -16.34
C LEU A 296 4.06 -28.62 -14.96
N ILE A 297 5.08 -28.10 -14.29
CA ILE A 297 5.43 -28.46 -12.94
C ILE A 297 4.86 -27.37 -12.03
N LYS A 298 3.95 -27.76 -11.14
CA LYS A 298 3.45 -26.88 -10.09
C LYS A 298 4.58 -26.63 -9.09
N PRO A 299 4.90 -25.37 -8.76
CA PRO A 299 5.99 -25.10 -7.84
C PRO A 299 5.59 -25.51 -6.42
N PHE A 300 6.58 -25.67 -5.54
CA PHE A 300 6.30 -25.96 -4.14
C PHE A 300 5.64 -24.74 -3.50
N THR A 301 4.40 -24.90 -3.06
CA THR A 301 3.64 -23.90 -2.33
C THR A 301 3.53 -24.27 -0.85
N CYS A 302 3.46 -23.28 0.02
CA CYS A 302 3.23 -23.47 1.45
C CYS A 302 2.31 -22.39 2.01
N HIS A 303 1.57 -22.71 3.06
CA HIS A 303 0.72 -21.74 3.74
C HIS A 303 1.49 -21.04 4.87
N GLY A 304 1.01 -19.86 5.30
CA GLY A 304 1.64 -19.09 6.37
C GLY A 304 1.83 -19.88 7.69
N LYS A 305 0.99 -20.90 7.93
CA LYS A 305 1.04 -21.79 9.11
C LYS A 305 2.06 -22.93 9.01
N PHE A 306 2.77 -23.07 7.90
CA PHE A 306 3.81 -24.09 7.79
C PHE A 306 4.97 -23.70 8.71
N THR A 307 5.48 -24.63 9.50
CA THR A 307 6.70 -24.40 10.27
C THR A 307 7.92 -24.37 9.35
N LEU A 308 8.99 -23.71 9.78
CA LEU A 308 10.25 -23.70 9.03
C LEU A 308 10.75 -25.11 8.74
N SER A 309 10.54 -26.06 9.66
CA SER A 309 10.80 -27.49 9.43
C SER A 309 10.01 -28.06 8.25
N GLN A 310 8.71 -27.76 8.18
CA GLN A 310 7.82 -28.20 7.10
C GLN A 310 8.19 -27.56 5.77
N VAL A 311 8.55 -26.27 5.76
CA VAL A 311 9.05 -25.58 4.56
C VAL A 311 10.36 -26.21 4.09
N MET A 312 11.33 -26.43 4.98
CA MET A 312 12.59 -27.10 4.66
C MET A 312 12.37 -28.51 4.11
N ALA A 313 11.50 -29.30 4.75
CA ALA A 313 11.14 -30.63 4.29
C ALA A 313 10.49 -30.60 2.89
N GLY A 314 9.59 -29.65 2.66
CA GLY A 314 8.92 -29.47 1.37
C GLY A 314 9.87 -29.08 0.25
N ILE A 315 10.79 -28.13 0.50
CA ILE A 315 11.87 -27.75 -0.44
C ILE A 315 12.74 -28.98 -0.78
N LEU A 316 13.15 -29.76 0.22
CA LEU A 316 13.97 -30.97 0.00
C LEU A 316 13.22 -32.06 -0.77
N THR A 317 11.94 -32.27 -0.44
CA THR A 317 11.11 -33.34 -1.05
C THR A 317 10.73 -32.99 -2.50
N SER A 318 10.36 -31.74 -2.74
CA SER A 318 10.06 -31.23 -4.09
C SER A 318 11.32 -31.03 -4.94
N LYS A 319 12.51 -31.14 -4.35
CA LYS A 319 13.81 -30.85 -4.99
C LYS A 319 13.83 -29.44 -5.60
N THR A 320 13.17 -28.49 -4.95
CA THR A 320 13.16 -27.09 -5.34
C THR A 320 14.12 -26.28 -4.49
N HIS A 321 14.35 -25.02 -4.86
CA HIS A 321 15.16 -24.07 -4.09
C HIS A 321 14.31 -22.96 -3.44
N ARG A 322 12.98 -23.03 -3.57
CA ARG A 322 12.05 -21.96 -3.22
C ARG A 322 10.71 -22.53 -2.78
N ALA A 323 9.99 -21.75 -1.98
CA ALA A 323 8.62 -22.02 -1.58
C ALA A 323 7.78 -20.78 -1.83
N TRP A 324 6.64 -20.92 -2.49
CA TRP A 324 5.66 -19.85 -2.70
C TRP A 324 4.67 -19.84 -1.55
N VAL A 325 4.53 -18.71 -0.87
CA VAL A 325 3.57 -18.59 0.21
C VAL A 325 2.23 -18.18 -0.36
N VAL A 326 1.23 -19.04 -0.18
CA VAL A 326 -0.09 -18.93 -0.80
C VAL A 326 -1.20 -19.24 0.20
N ASP A 327 -2.41 -18.82 -0.11
CA ASP A 327 -3.61 -19.26 0.62
C ASP A 327 -4.07 -20.68 0.22
N GLU A 328 -5.26 -21.07 0.67
CA GLU A 328 -5.82 -22.42 0.44
C GLU A 328 -6.13 -22.72 -1.04
N ASP A 329 -6.23 -21.68 -1.89
CA ASP A 329 -6.54 -21.75 -3.32
C ASP A 329 -5.30 -21.46 -4.21
N ASP A 330 -4.10 -21.47 -3.63
CA ASP A 330 -2.82 -21.12 -4.27
C ASP A 330 -2.73 -19.67 -4.79
N VAL A 331 -3.46 -18.72 -4.15
CA VAL A 331 -3.50 -17.28 -4.49
C VAL A 331 -2.68 -16.43 -3.49
N PRO A 332 -2.10 -15.27 -3.89
CA PRO A 332 -1.43 -14.33 -2.98
C PRO A 332 -2.39 -13.59 -1.99
N ILE A 333 -1.91 -13.34 -0.77
CA ILE A 333 -2.72 -13.09 0.45
C ILE A 333 -3.06 -11.59 0.68
N VAL A 334 -4.24 -11.29 1.26
CA VAL A 334 -4.62 -9.98 1.85
C VAL A 334 -3.65 -9.57 2.96
N HIS A 335 -3.10 -8.36 2.91
CA HIS A 335 -2.03 -7.92 3.81
C HIS A 335 -2.24 -6.50 4.33
N ALA A 336 -2.14 -6.31 5.64
CA ALA A 336 -2.12 -5.01 6.29
C ALA A 336 -0.74 -4.62 6.81
N ARG A 337 -0.50 -3.31 6.85
CA ARG A 337 0.70 -2.67 7.41
C ARG A 337 0.36 -1.39 8.16
N GLN A 338 1.33 -0.91 8.93
CA GLN A 338 1.28 0.38 9.58
C GLN A 338 1.92 1.45 8.69
N ILE A 339 1.20 2.54 8.43
CA ILE A 339 1.71 3.77 7.79
C ILE A 339 1.50 4.97 8.72
N PHE A 340 1.74 6.20 8.27
CA PHE A 340 1.52 7.42 9.04
C PHE A 340 0.42 8.29 8.43
N ASP A 341 -0.42 8.86 9.29
CA ASP A 341 -1.39 9.90 8.93
C ASP A 341 -0.70 11.27 8.78
N SER A 342 -1.47 12.28 8.38
CA SER A 342 -1.04 13.65 8.12
C SER A 342 -0.56 14.40 9.35
N ARG A 343 -0.79 13.85 10.55
CA ARG A 343 -0.31 14.36 11.84
C ARG A 343 0.93 13.59 12.33
N GLY A 344 1.41 12.62 11.56
CA GLY A 344 2.53 11.76 11.91
C GLY A 344 2.19 10.70 12.96
N ASN A 345 0.91 10.36 13.14
CA ASN A 345 0.51 9.23 13.98
C ASN A 345 0.38 7.97 13.12
N PRO A 346 0.65 6.77 13.67
CA PRO A 346 0.41 5.52 12.97
C PRO A 346 -1.05 5.35 12.51
N THR A 347 -1.29 4.68 11.38
CA THR A 347 -2.61 4.18 10.97
C THR A 347 -2.50 2.90 10.13
N VAL A 348 -3.62 2.25 9.85
CA VAL A 348 -3.70 0.98 9.11
C VAL A 348 -3.83 1.23 7.61
N GLU A 349 -3.03 0.51 6.82
CA GLU A 349 -3.17 0.36 5.37
C GLU A 349 -3.35 -1.11 5.03
N VAL A 350 -4.26 -1.43 4.11
CA VAL A 350 -4.57 -2.79 3.65
C VAL A 350 -4.37 -2.87 2.14
N ASP A 351 -3.67 -3.91 1.70
CA ASP A 351 -3.62 -4.39 0.33
C ASP A 351 -4.49 -5.65 0.20
N LEU A 352 -5.44 -5.63 -0.74
CA LEU A 352 -6.22 -6.77 -1.17
C LEU A 352 -5.79 -7.17 -2.58
N VAL A 353 -5.53 -8.46 -2.82
CA VAL A 353 -5.05 -8.97 -4.09
C VAL A 353 -6.15 -9.79 -4.76
N THR A 354 -6.36 -9.56 -6.05
CA THR A 354 -7.20 -10.39 -6.93
C THR A 354 -6.46 -10.64 -8.24
N ASP A 355 -7.07 -11.37 -9.17
CA ASP A 355 -6.59 -11.50 -10.55
C ASP A 355 -6.48 -10.14 -11.29
N LYS A 356 -7.21 -9.12 -10.84
CA LYS A 356 -7.14 -7.73 -11.37
C LYS A 356 -5.97 -6.91 -10.83
N GLY A 357 -5.24 -7.40 -9.84
CA GLY A 357 -4.08 -6.73 -9.26
C GLY A 357 -4.24 -6.42 -7.76
N VAL A 358 -3.52 -5.39 -7.30
CA VAL A 358 -3.46 -5.00 -5.88
C VAL A 358 -4.26 -3.73 -5.62
N PHE A 359 -5.20 -3.83 -4.69
CA PHE A 359 -6.10 -2.76 -4.28
C PHE A 359 -5.77 -2.31 -2.87
N ARG A 360 -5.36 -1.05 -2.74
CA ARG A 360 -4.84 -0.49 -1.49
C ARG A 360 -5.81 0.50 -0.89
N ALA A 361 -6.03 0.42 0.42
CA ALA A 361 -6.77 1.44 1.16
C ALA A 361 -6.12 1.77 2.50
N ALA A 362 -6.11 3.06 2.85
CA ALA A 362 -5.64 3.54 4.15
C ALA A 362 -6.78 4.12 4.99
N VAL A 363 -6.69 3.98 6.31
CA VAL A 363 -7.74 4.38 7.25
C VAL A 363 -7.42 5.72 7.90
N PRO A 364 -8.32 6.72 7.88
CA PRO A 364 -8.11 7.98 8.58
C PRO A 364 -8.36 7.87 10.10
N SER A 365 -7.92 8.86 10.87
CA SER A 365 -8.08 8.94 12.33
C SER A 365 -8.53 10.34 12.81
N GLY A 366 -9.39 10.39 13.82
CA GLY A 366 -9.93 11.64 14.39
C GLY A 366 -9.03 12.34 15.41
N ALA A 367 -9.36 13.59 15.77
CA ALA A 367 -8.81 14.32 16.93
C ALA A 367 -9.88 14.48 18.01
N SER A 368 -10.99 15.14 17.66
CA SER A 368 -12.28 15.05 18.33
C SER A 368 -12.97 13.77 17.86
N THR A 369 -13.32 12.91 18.81
CA THR A 369 -14.01 11.65 18.55
C THR A 369 -15.23 11.59 19.44
N GLY A 370 -16.42 11.57 18.85
CA GLY A 370 -17.66 11.34 19.58
C GLY A 370 -17.60 10.06 20.39
N ILE A 371 -18.22 10.05 21.58
CA ILE A 371 -18.12 8.92 22.53
C ILE A 371 -18.80 7.64 22.02
N HIS A 372 -19.59 7.77 20.95
CA HIS A 372 -20.38 6.70 20.35
C HIS A 372 -19.78 6.14 19.05
N GLU A 373 -18.61 6.62 18.62
CA GLU A 373 -17.92 6.09 17.43
C GLU A 373 -17.56 4.60 17.59
N ALA A 374 -17.45 3.90 16.46
CA ALA A 374 -16.80 2.60 16.42
C ALA A 374 -15.33 2.72 16.90
N LEU A 375 -14.84 1.68 17.57
CA LEU A 375 -13.55 1.77 18.27
C LEU A 375 -12.38 1.71 17.30
N GLU A 376 -11.62 2.80 17.21
CA GLU A 376 -10.28 2.79 16.63
C GLU A 376 -9.30 2.06 17.58
N LEU A 377 -8.79 0.91 17.17
CA LEU A 377 -7.90 0.11 18.02
C LEU A 377 -6.46 0.62 17.96
N ARG A 378 -5.99 1.21 19.08
CA ARG A 378 -4.62 1.69 19.33
C ARG A 378 -3.88 0.81 20.33
N ASP A 379 -2.56 0.68 20.23
CA ASP A 379 -1.77 -0.24 21.07
C ASP A 379 -1.66 0.19 22.54
N GLY A 380 -1.67 1.50 22.83
CA GLY A 380 -1.62 2.03 24.20
C GLY A 380 -0.24 1.94 24.88
N ILE A 381 0.81 1.57 24.14
CA ILE A 381 2.18 1.43 24.66
C ILE A 381 2.87 2.80 24.64
N LYS A 382 2.89 3.51 25.78
CA LYS A 382 3.39 4.91 25.85
C LYS A 382 4.80 5.11 25.30
N GLN A 383 5.68 4.11 25.43
CA GLN A 383 7.06 4.16 24.95
C GLN A 383 7.17 4.07 23.42
N ASP A 384 6.11 3.64 22.73
CA ASP A 384 6.09 3.45 21.29
C ASP A 384 5.02 4.31 20.63
N TYR A 385 5.41 5.14 19.67
CA TYR A 385 4.53 6.13 19.02
C TYR A 385 3.62 6.90 19.99
N VAL A 386 4.12 7.26 21.18
CA VAL A 386 3.36 7.90 22.26
C VAL A 386 2.05 7.20 22.63
N GLY A 387 1.98 5.87 22.51
CA GLY A 387 0.79 5.06 22.77
C GLY A 387 -0.13 4.86 21.58
N LYS A 388 0.20 5.43 20.41
CA LYS A 388 -0.66 5.46 19.21
C LYS A 388 -0.28 4.42 18.15
N GLY A 389 0.55 3.43 18.46
CA GLY A 389 0.79 2.30 17.54
C GLY A 389 -0.51 1.60 17.12
N VAL A 390 -0.53 0.95 15.95
CA VAL A 390 -1.67 0.18 15.44
C VAL A 390 -1.30 -1.27 15.12
N SER A 391 -0.22 -1.78 15.72
CA SER A 391 0.28 -3.12 15.45
C SER A 391 -0.75 -4.21 15.79
N ARG A 392 -1.61 -4.00 16.80
CA ARG A 392 -2.72 -4.91 17.11
C ARG A 392 -3.80 -4.92 16.03
N ALA A 393 -4.19 -3.76 15.50
CA ALA A 393 -5.17 -3.67 14.42
C ALA A 393 -4.62 -4.32 13.13
N VAL A 394 -3.36 -4.06 12.79
CA VAL A 394 -2.65 -4.70 11.67
C VAL A 394 -2.59 -6.22 11.83
N SER A 395 -2.27 -6.72 13.03
CA SER A 395 -2.29 -8.16 13.34
C SER A 395 -3.71 -8.74 13.24
N ASN A 396 -4.75 -8.02 13.68
CA ASN A 396 -6.12 -8.47 13.50
C ASN A 396 -6.48 -8.63 12.01
N VAL A 397 -6.02 -7.74 11.12
CA VAL A 397 -6.22 -7.95 9.68
C VAL A 397 -5.48 -9.19 9.20
N ASN A 398 -4.17 -9.27 9.45
CA ASN A 398 -3.31 -10.31 8.89
C ASN A 398 -3.61 -11.71 9.45
N ASP A 399 -3.87 -11.82 10.75
CA ASP A 399 -3.90 -13.09 11.47
C ASP A 399 -5.32 -13.61 11.70
N LYS A 400 -6.34 -12.73 11.60
CA LYS A 400 -7.75 -13.09 11.86
C LYS A 400 -8.66 -12.83 10.68
N ILE A 401 -8.65 -11.62 10.11
CA ILE A 401 -9.56 -11.25 9.02
C ILE A 401 -9.15 -11.95 7.72
N ALA A 402 -7.90 -11.78 7.29
CA ALA A 402 -7.42 -12.27 6.01
C ALA A 402 -7.64 -13.79 5.82
N PRO A 403 -7.27 -14.67 6.78
CA PRO A 403 -7.47 -16.11 6.60
C PRO A 403 -8.94 -16.50 6.47
N GLU A 404 -9.83 -15.90 7.26
CA GLU A 404 -11.25 -16.24 7.26
C GLU A 404 -11.97 -15.64 6.05
N LEU A 405 -11.60 -14.42 5.62
CA LEU A 405 -12.18 -13.77 4.44
C LEU A 405 -11.82 -14.51 3.15
N ILE A 406 -10.57 -14.92 2.99
CA ILE A 406 -10.11 -15.71 1.84
C ILE A 406 -10.87 -17.03 1.80
N LYS A 407 -10.94 -17.75 2.92
CA LYS A 407 -11.67 -19.01 3.03
C LYS A 407 -13.17 -18.86 2.72
N ALA A 408 -13.77 -17.72 3.04
CA ALA A 408 -15.15 -17.44 2.71
C ALA A 408 -15.38 -17.28 1.19
N ASN A 409 -14.32 -16.96 0.42
CA ASN A 409 -14.31 -16.81 -1.03
C ASN A 409 -15.51 -16.01 -1.56
N LEU A 410 -15.71 -14.82 -0.98
CA LEU A 410 -16.81 -13.93 -1.29
C LEU A 410 -16.51 -13.10 -2.54
N ASP A 411 -17.53 -12.84 -3.36
CA ASP A 411 -17.40 -11.95 -4.52
C ASP A 411 -17.15 -10.51 -4.05
N VAL A 412 -16.03 -9.92 -4.45
CA VAL A 412 -15.66 -8.53 -4.14
C VAL A 412 -16.65 -7.51 -4.69
N LYS A 413 -17.50 -7.89 -5.66
CA LYS A 413 -18.60 -7.04 -6.15
C LYS A 413 -19.76 -6.94 -5.14
N ASP A 414 -19.91 -7.92 -4.26
CA ASP A 414 -20.92 -7.94 -3.20
C ASP A 414 -20.34 -7.36 -1.90
N GLN A 415 -20.19 -6.03 -1.91
CA GLN A 415 -19.69 -5.27 -0.76
C GLN A 415 -20.46 -5.59 0.54
N LYS A 416 -21.78 -5.81 0.42
CA LYS A 416 -22.62 -6.11 1.57
C LYS A 416 -22.29 -7.47 2.16
N ALA A 417 -22.16 -8.51 1.35
CA ALA A 417 -21.78 -9.83 1.84
C ALA A 417 -20.41 -9.81 2.55
N VAL A 418 -19.44 -9.06 2.00
CA VAL A 418 -18.11 -8.93 2.62
C VAL A 418 -18.17 -8.14 3.93
N ASP A 419 -18.85 -6.99 3.95
CA ASP A 419 -18.96 -6.21 5.19
C ASP A 419 -19.75 -6.97 6.27
N ASP A 420 -20.87 -7.63 5.92
CA ASP A 420 -21.63 -8.48 6.84
C ASP A 420 -20.75 -9.61 7.40
N PHE A 421 -19.88 -10.21 6.57
CA PHE A 421 -18.91 -11.20 7.02
C PHE A 421 -17.92 -10.61 8.04
N LEU A 422 -17.33 -9.45 7.76
CA LEU A 422 -16.38 -8.78 8.65
C LEU A 422 -17.02 -8.41 10.00
N LEU A 423 -18.25 -7.90 9.97
CA LEU A 423 -19.03 -7.56 11.17
C LEU A 423 -19.34 -8.81 12.01
N ASN A 424 -19.73 -9.91 11.35
CA ASN A 424 -19.99 -11.19 11.99
C ASN A 424 -18.71 -11.86 12.52
N LEU A 425 -17.54 -11.53 11.98
CA LEU A 425 -16.25 -11.99 12.48
C LEU A 425 -15.86 -11.23 13.76
N ASP A 426 -16.11 -9.93 13.81
CA ASP A 426 -15.86 -9.09 14.99
C ASP A 426 -16.80 -9.40 16.15
N LYS A 427 -18.12 -9.50 15.88
CA LYS A 427 -19.20 -9.83 16.84
C LYS A 427 -19.44 -8.81 17.95
N THR A 428 -19.01 -7.55 17.79
CA THR A 428 -19.28 -6.49 18.77
C THR A 428 -20.00 -5.31 18.11
N PRO A 429 -20.86 -4.59 18.85
CA PRO A 429 -21.64 -3.48 18.29
C PRO A 429 -20.78 -2.28 17.86
N ASN A 430 -19.60 -2.11 18.47
CA ASN A 430 -18.68 -1.00 18.21
C ASN A 430 -17.36 -1.45 17.59
N LYS A 431 -17.30 -2.66 17.00
CA LYS A 431 -16.11 -3.19 16.32
C LYS A 431 -14.87 -3.27 17.21
N SER A 432 -15.05 -3.47 18.52
CA SER A 432 -13.99 -3.40 19.53
C SER A 432 -13.11 -4.65 19.63
N ASN A 433 -13.52 -5.77 19.05
CA ASN A 433 -12.74 -7.02 19.09
C ASN A 433 -11.60 -7.02 18.05
N LEU A 434 -11.90 -6.59 16.82
CA LEU A 434 -10.95 -6.48 15.72
C LEU A 434 -10.42 -5.05 15.54
N GLY A 435 -11.20 -4.04 15.92
CA GLY A 435 -10.94 -2.63 15.68
C GLY A 435 -11.63 -2.17 14.39
N ALA A 436 -12.35 -1.04 14.46
CA ALA A 436 -13.01 -0.44 13.30
C ALA A 436 -12.00 -0.08 12.19
N ASN A 437 -10.78 0.30 12.58
CA ASN A 437 -9.67 0.56 11.66
C ASN A 437 -9.12 -0.69 10.95
N ALA A 438 -9.25 -1.88 11.53
CA ALA A 438 -8.91 -3.12 10.84
C ALA A 438 -9.99 -3.49 9.80
N ILE A 439 -11.26 -3.43 10.21
CA ILE A 439 -12.41 -3.78 9.36
C ILE A 439 -12.53 -2.81 8.18
N LEU A 440 -12.46 -1.51 8.45
CA LEU A 440 -12.63 -0.50 7.41
C LEU A 440 -11.55 -0.59 6.33
N GLY A 441 -10.29 -0.84 6.70
CA GLY A 441 -9.20 -0.97 5.72
C GLY A 441 -9.49 -2.07 4.69
N VAL A 442 -9.99 -3.21 5.14
CA VAL A 442 -10.42 -4.31 4.26
C VAL A 442 -11.65 -3.92 3.45
N SER A 443 -12.67 -3.36 4.09
CA SER A 443 -13.92 -2.90 3.45
C SER A 443 -13.66 -1.94 2.27
N LEU A 444 -12.78 -0.96 2.46
CA LEU A 444 -12.40 0.01 1.42
C LEU A 444 -11.60 -0.64 0.28
N ALA A 445 -10.66 -1.55 0.59
CA ALA A 445 -9.87 -2.26 -0.40
C ALA A 445 -10.75 -3.19 -1.26
N VAL A 446 -11.77 -3.81 -0.66
CA VAL A 446 -12.79 -4.62 -1.35
C VAL A 446 -13.58 -3.76 -2.33
N ALA A 447 -14.05 -2.57 -1.94
CA ALA A 447 -14.78 -1.68 -2.84
C ALA A 447 -13.93 -1.27 -4.07
N LYS A 448 -12.63 -1.03 -3.87
CA LYS A 448 -11.68 -0.74 -4.96
C LYS A 448 -11.50 -1.95 -5.89
N ALA A 449 -11.38 -3.16 -5.33
CA ALA A 449 -11.31 -4.40 -6.12
C ALA A 449 -12.61 -4.67 -6.87
N GLY A 450 -13.78 -4.47 -6.25
CA GLY A 450 -15.10 -4.62 -6.85
C GLY A 450 -15.34 -3.68 -8.03
N ALA A 451 -14.78 -2.46 -7.98
CA ALA A 451 -14.80 -1.53 -9.11
C ALA A 451 -13.96 -2.04 -10.30
N ALA A 452 -12.73 -2.49 -10.02
CA ALA A 452 -11.83 -3.01 -11.05
C ALA A 452 -12.32 -4.33 -11.67
N GLU A 453 -12.91 -5.20 -10.86
CA GLU A 453 -13.56 -6.44 -11.30
C GLU A 453 -14.72 -6.16 -12.28
N LYS A 454 -15.45 -5.07 -12.07
CA LYS A 454 -16.49 -4.58 -13.00
C LYS A 454 -15.93 -3.80 -14.21
N GLY A 455 -14.64 -3.43 -14.20
CA GLY A 455 -14.04 -2.57 -15.21
C GLY A 455 -14.60 -1.14 -15.23
N ILE A 456 -15.02 -0.60 -14.08
CA ILE A 456 -15.60 0.74 -13.95
C ILE A 456 -14.85 1.58 -12.90
N PRO A 457 -14.96 2.92 -12.95
CA PRO A 457 -14.41 3.80 -11.91
C PRO A 457 -15.04 3.55 -10.53
N LEU A 458 -14.30 3.85 -9.46
CA LEU A 458 -14.76 3.61 -8.09
C LEU A 458 -16.05 4.38 -7.75
N TYR A 459 -16.17 5.66 -8.15
CA TYR A 459 -17.42 6.41 -7.94
C TYR A 459 -18.63 5.75 -8.61
N ALA A 460 -18.45 5.09 -9.75
CA ALA A 460 -19.52 4.39 -10.45
C ALA A 460 -19.89 3.08 -9.74
N HIS A 461 -18.89 2.34 -9.24
CA HIS A 461 -19.12 1.18 -8.39
C HIS A 461 -19.88 1.54 -7.11
N ILE A 462 -19.50 2.62 -6.44
CA ILE A 462 -20.20 3.13 -5.25
C ILE A 462 -21.64 3.54 -5.60
N ALA A 463 -21.85 4.18 -6.76
CA ALA A 463 -23.19 4.52 -7.22
C ALA A 463 -24.07 3.28 -7.44
N ASP A 464 -23.53 2.20 -7.99
CA ASP A 464 -24.23 0.92 -8.12
C ASP A 464 -24.63 0.37 -6.73
N LEU A 465 -23.69 0.35 -5.78
CA LEU A 465 -23.92 -0.15 -4.42
C LEU A 465 -25.00 0.67 -3.69
N ALA A 466 -24.98 2.00 -3.86
CA ALA A 466 -25.94 2.90 -3.25
C ALA A 466 -27.32 2.88 -3.94
N GLY A 467 -27.36 2.54 -5.23
CA GLY A 467 -28.54 2.72 -6.10
C GLY A 467 -28.74 4.18 -6.49
N SER A 468 -27.66 4.94 -6.65
CA SER A 468 -27.69 6.37 -6.98
C SER A 468 -28.13 6.62 -8.42
N LYS A 469 -28.82 7.74 -8.64
CA LYS A 469 -29.32 8.15 -9.95
C LYS A 469 -28.25 8.87 -10.76
N LYS A 470 -28.42 8.84 -12.10
CA LYS A 470 -27.72 9.74 -13.03
C LYS A 470 -28.59 10.97 -13.34
N PRO A 471 -28.01 12.13 -13.74
CA PRO A 471 -26.58 12.41 -13.87
C PRO A 471 -25.87 12.40 -12.51
N TYR A 472 -24.56 12.18 -12.54
CA TYR A 472 -23.73 12.28 -11.33
C TYR A 472 -23.69 13.73 -10.85
N VAL A 473 -23.46 13.92 -9.55
CA VAL A 473 -23.39 15.26 -8.96
C VAL A 473 -22.03 15.47 -8.33
N LEU A 474 -21.33 16.50 -8.79
CA LEU A 474 -20.10 16.97 -8.19
C LEU A 474 -20.43 17.85 -6.97
N PRO A 475 -19.73 17.66 -5.85
CA PRO A 475 -20.10 18.30 -4.59
C PRO A 475 -19.65 19.75 -4.52
N VAL A 476 -20.34 20.58 -3.73
CA VAL A 476 -19.77 21.82 -3.22
C VAL A 476 -18.69 21.48 -2.19
N PRO A 477 -17.43 21.93 -2.39
CA PRO A 477 -16.40 21.78 -1.36
C PRO A 477 -16.61 22.80 -0.23
N ALA A 478 -16.68 22.31 1.00
CA ALA A 478 -16.62 23.11 2.21
C ALA A 478 -15.16 23.20 2.67
N PHE A 479 -14.48 24.27 2.28
CA PHE A 479 -13.05 24.44 2.58
C PHE A 479 -12.87 24.99 4.00
N ASN A 480 -12.29 24.21 4.91
CA ASN A 480 -11.92 24.68 6.25
C ASN A 480 -10.72 25.63 6.16
N VAL A 481 -10.94 26.95 6.27
CA VAL A 481 -9.91 27.97 5.99
C VAL A 481 -9.41 28.70 7.23
N ILE A 482 -10.12 28.61 8.36
CA ILE A 482 -9.65 29.05 9.68
C ILE A 482 -9.94 27.93 10.69
N ASN A 483 -8.90 27.50 11.41
CA ASN A 483 -8.99 26.49 12.46
C ASN A 483 -9.01 27.15 13.85
N GLY A 484 -9.90 26.66 14.69
CA GLY A 484 -9.97 26.92 16.13
C GLY A 484 -10.13 25.63 16.91
N GLY A 485 -10.84 25.67 18.04
CA GLY A 485 -11.15 24.49 18.86
C GLY A 485 -9.91 23.66 19.21
N SER A 486 -10.04 22.34 19.11
CA SER A 486 -8.98 21.35 19.37
C SER A 486 -8.01 21.19 18.18
N HIS A 487 -8.29 21.79 17.03
CA HIS A 487 -7.47 21.72 15.81
C HIS A 487 -6.38 22.82 15.72
N ALA A 488 -6.39 23.79 16.66
CA ALA A 488 -5.45 24.90 16.65
C ALA A 488 -5.03 25.37 18.04
N GLY A 489 -3.74 25.69 18.20
CA GLY A 489 -3.16 26.28 19.41
C GLY A 489 -3.48 27.78 19.62
N ASN A 490 -4.69 28.21 19.30
CA ASN A 490 -5.20 29.58 19.52
C ASN A 490 -6.28 29.60 20.62
N LYS A 491 -6.93 30.74 20.86
CA LYS A 491 -8.00 30.88 21.86
C LYS A 491 -9.41 30.60 21.32
N LEU A 492 -9.58 30.62 20.01
CA LEU A 492 -10.86 30.47 19.32
C LEU A 492 -11.58 29.18 19.70
N ALA A 493 -12.81 29.26 20.21
CA ALA A 493 -13.52 28.08 20.71
C ALA A 493 -14.08 27.20 19.59
N MET A 494 -14.72 27.80 18.58
CA MET A 494 -15.32 27.06 17.47
C MET A 494 -14.23 26.47 16.58
N GLN A 495 -14.43 25.25 16.11
CA GLN A 495 -13.38 24.43 15.53
C GLN A 495 -13.03 24.81 14.10
N GLU A 496 -14.02 25.13 13.27
CA GLU A 496 -13.80 25.37 11.85
C GLU A 496 -14.68 26.48 11.28
N PHE A 497 -14.07 27.29 10.43
CA PHE A 497 -14.77 28.29 9.63
C PHE A 497 -14.50 28.01 8.16
N MET A 498 -15.54 27.62 7.46
CA MET A 498 -15.49 27.10 6.11
C MET A 498 -16.06 28.07 5.09
N ILE A 499 -15.51 28.04 3.88
CA ILE A 499 -16.09 28.73 2.72
C ILE A 499 -16.65 27.71 1.71
N LEU A 500 -17.83 28.01 1.18
CA LEU A 500 -18.57 27.14 0.24
C LEU A 500 -18.84 27.94 -1.05
N PRO A 501 -18.15 27.66 -2.17
CA PRO A 501 -18.37 28.32 -3.45
C PRO A 501 -19.67 27.90 -4.17
N THR A 502 -20.82 28.01 -3.51
CA THR A 502 -22.13 27.55 -4.04
C THR A 502 -22.55 28.21 -5.35
N GLY A 503 -22.07 29.43 -5.63
CA GLY A 503 -22.34 30.16 -6.87
C GLY A 503 -21.37 29.88 -8.02
N ALA A 504 -20.50 28.86 -7.90
CA ALA A 504 -19.70 28.35 -9.01
C ALA A 504 -20.56 27.55 -10.00
N CYS A 505 -20.14 27.48 -11.26
CA CYS A 505 -20.81 26.71 -12.31
C CYS A 505 -20.24 25.29 -12.47
N SER A 506 -19.06 25.02 -11.89
CA SER A 506 -18.38 23.73 -11.94
C SER A 506 -17.53 23.52 -10.69
N PHE A 507 -17.11 22.28 -10.43
CA PHE A 507 -16.18 21.97 -9.36
C PHE A 507 -14.81 22.62 -9.60
N THR A 508 -14.34 22.66 -10.85
CA THR A 508 -13.12 23.40 -11.24
C THR A 508 -13.22 24.88 -10.90
N GLU A 509 -14.34 25.54 -11.17
CA GLU A 509 -14.54 26.94 -10.78
C GLU A 509 -14.61 27.08 -9.25
N ALA A 510 -15.28 26.16 -8.56
CA ALA A 510 -15.34 26.16 -7.10
C ALA A 510 -13.94 26.04 -6.46
N MET A 511 -13.07 25.18 -7.00
CA MET A 511 -11.67 25.06 -6.57
C MET A 511 -10.88 26.35 -6.79
N LYS A 512 -11.06 27.00 -7.95
CA LYS A 512 -10.45 28.31 -8.23
C LYS A 512 -10.89 29.34 -7.20
N ILE A 513 -12.20 29.51 -7.00
CA ILE A 513 -12.76 30.46 -6.04
C ILE A 513 -12.23 30.20 -4.62
N GLY A 514 -12.30 28.94 -4.16
CA GLY A 514 -11.83 28.55 -2.83
C GLY A 514 -10.35 28.87 -2.61
N SER A 515 -9.49 28.57 -3.59
CA SER A 515 -8.05 28.84 -3.50
C SER A 515 -7.72 30.34 -3.52
N GLU A 516 -8.40 31.14 -4.34
CA GLU A 516 -8.21 32.60 -4.39
C GLU A 516 -8.69 33.28 -3.11
N VAL A 517 -9.81 32.85 -2.53
CA VAL A 517 -10.28 33.33 -1.21
C VAL A 517 -9.29 32.92 -0.11
N TYR A 518 -8.79 31.69 -0.12
CA TYR A 518 -7.81 31.22 0.86
C TYR A 518 -6.49 32.03 0.80
N HIS A 519 -5.96 32.31 -0.38
CA HIS A 519 -4.77 33.17 -0.53
C HIS A 519 -5.03 34.63 -0.13
N SER A 520 -6.23 35.14 -0.42
CA SER A 520 -6.65 36.47 0.02
C SER A 520 -6.74 36.54 1.54
N LEU A 521 -7.31 35.51 2.17
CA LEU A 521 -7.41 35.36 3.62
C LEU A 521 -6.03 35.33 4.27
N LYS A 522 -5.07 34.58 3.71
CA LYS A 522 -3.67 34.60 4.18
C LYS A 522 -3.10 36.01 4.25
N SER A 523 -3.38 36.81 3.23
CA SER A 523 -2.90 38.20 3.14
C SER A 523 -3.59 39.11 4.14
N VAL A 524 -4.89 38.93 4.38
CA VAL A 524 -5.66 39.67 5.40
C VAL A 524 -5.12 39.34 6.81
N ILE A 525 -5.00 38.05 7.14
CA ILE A 525 -4.47 37.59 8.42
C ILE A 525 -3.04 38.08 8.64
N LYS A 526 -2.17 37.96 7.65
CA LYS A 526 -0.78 38.46 7.72
C LYS A 526 -0.72 39.94 8.03
N SER A 527 -1.59 40.73 7.40
CA SER A 527 -1.62 42.17 7.57
C SER A 527 -2.11 42.58 8.96
N LYS A 528 -3.07 41.83 9.53
CA LYS A 528 -3.69 42.16 10.82
C LYS A 528 -2.97 41.58 12.03
N TYR A 529 -2.46 40.35 11.95
CA TYR A 529 -1.86 39.62 13.08
C TYR A 529 -0.40 39.20 12.87
N GLY A 530 0.19 39.55 11.73
CA GLY A 530 1.58 39.22 11.42
C GLY A 530 1.77 37.88 10.71
N GLN A 531 3.01 37.62 10.29
CA GLN A 531 3.37 36.44 9.49
C GLN A 531 3.09 35.12 10.22
N ASP A 532 3.35 35.06 11.52
CA ASP A 532 3.25 33.82 12.32
C ASP A 532 1.80 33.33 12.44
N ALA A 533 0.82 34.22 12.34
CA ALA A 533 -0.61 33.89 12.33
C ALA A 533 -1.06 33.19 11.03
N THR A 534 -0.19 33.09 10.02
CA THR A 534 -0.48 32.41 8.75
C THR A 534 0.06 30.98 8.68
N ASN A 535 0.53 30.43 9.80
CA ASN A 535 0.72 29.00 9.94
C ASN A 535 -0.64 28.28 9.90
N VAL A 536 -0.62 27.02 9.51
CA VAL A 536 -1.83 26.23 9.29
C VAL A 536 -2.03 25.18 10.37
N GLY A 537 -3.28 24.88 10.71
CA GLY A 537 -3.66 23.78 11.59
C GLY A 537 -3.61 22.42 10.89
N ASP A 538 -4.15 21.40 11.56
CA ASP A 538 -4.15 20.01 11.07
C ASP A 538 -4.79 19.85 9.69
N GLU A 539 -5.78 20.68 9.37
CA GLU A 539 -6.58 20.60 8.14
C GLU A 539 -6.23 21.66 7.09
N GLY A 540 -5.14 22.41 7.32
CA GLY A 540 -4.61 23.38 6.36
C GLY A 540 -5.21 24.78 6.44
N GLY A 541 -6.25 25.01 7.25
CA GLY A 541 -6.76 26.36 7.52
C GLY A 541 -5.80 27.15 8.43
N PHE A 542 -5.90 28.47 8.41
CA PHE A 542 -5.04 29.33 9.23
C PHE A 542 -5.44 29.28 10.70
N ALA A 543 -4.46 29.44 11.60
CA ALA A 543 -4.68 29.46 13.04
C ALA A 543 -4.32 30.83 13.67
N PRO A 544 -5.01 31.93 13.31
CA PRO A 544 -4.76 33.23 13.93
C PRO A 544 -5.09 33.20 15.42
N ASN A 545 -4.37 33.99 16.21
CA ASN A 545 -4.58 34.07 17.66
C ASN A 545 -5.75 35.02 18.00
N ILE A 546 -6.95 34.64 17.56
CA ILE A 546 -8.21 35.33 17.85
C ILE A 546 -8.97 34.58 18.95
N GLN A 547 -9.75 35.31 19.74
CA GLN A 547 -10.58 34.75 20.81
C GLN A 547 -12.08 34.80 20.45
N ASP A 548 -12.52 35.87 19.78
CA ASP A 548 -13.91 36.06 19.39
C ASP A 548 -14.22 35.34 18.07
N ASN A 549 -15.27 34.51 18.06
CA ASN A 549 -15.73 33.81 16.86
C ASN A 549 -16.22 34.78 15.78
N LYS A 550 -16.78 35.93 16.18
CA LYS A 550 -17.19 36.98 15.25
C LYS A 550 -16.01 37.56 14.48
N GLU A 551 -14.84 37.67 15.12
CA GLU A 551 -13.62 38.12 14.47
C GLU A 551 -13.17 37.16 13.37
N GLY A 552 -13.36 35.85 13.55
CA GLY A 552 -13.14 34.85 12.50
C GLY A 552 -14.05 35.06 11.28
N LEU A 553 -15.33 35.31 11.52
CA LEU A 553 -16.33 35.58 10.46
C LEU A 553 -16.03 36.90 9.71
N GLU A 554 -15.61 37.95 10.41
CA GLU A 554 -15.19 39.20 9.77
C GLU A 554 -13.97 39.03 8.87
N LEU A 555 -12.98 38.22 9.28
CA LEU A 555 -11.82 37.90 8.43
C LEU A 555 -12.25 37.19 7.14
N LEU A 556 -13.18 36.25 7.23
CA LEU A 556 -13.73 35.57 6.04
C LEU A 556 -14.48 36.54 5.13
N LYS A 557 -15.35 37.39 5.70
CA LYS A 557 -16.09 38.41 4.96
C LYS A 557 -15.16 39.36 4.21
N GLU A 558 -14.10 39.83 4.88
CA GLU A 558 -13.07 40.67 4.25
C GLU A 558 -12.34 39.92 3.13
N ALA A 559 -11.92 38.67 3.36
CA ALA A 559 -11.20 37.87 2.39
C ALA A 559 -12.04 37.56 1.14
N ILE A 560 -13.30 37.16 1.32
CA ILE A 560 -14.25 36.89 0.23
C ILE A 560 -14.46 38.15 -0.61
N LYS A 561 -14.67 39.31 0.04
CA LYS A 561 -14.81 40.60 -0.64
C LYS A 561 -13.55 40.98 -1.41
N LYS A 562 -12.37 40.80 -0.79
CA LYS A 562 -11.08 41.10 -1.40
C LYS A 562 -10.79 40.23 -2.63
N ALA A 563 -11.23 38.97 -2.61
CA ALA A 563 -11.14 38.06 -3.75
C ALA A 563 -12.19 38.32 -4.84
N GLY A 564 -13.21 39.14 -4.58
CA GLY A 564 -14.25 39.51 -5.56
C GLY A 564 -15.39 38.49 -5.68
N TYR A 565 -15.62 37.64 -4.67
CA TYR A 565 -16.57 36.52 -4.74
C TYR A 565 -17.74 36.61 -3.74
N THR A 566 -18.12 37.82 -3.31
CA THR A 566 -19.19 38.05 -2.32
C THR A 566 -20.51 37.38 -2.68
N ASP A 567 -20.90 37.38 -3.97
CA ASP A 567 -22.18 36.78 -4.40
C ASP A 567 -22.09 35.27 -4.66
N LYS A 568 -20.88 34.68 -4.66
CA LYS A 568 -20.64 33.28 -5.03
C LYS A 568 -20.24 32.37 -3.86
N VAL A 569 -19.82 32.95 -2.73
CA VAL A 569 -19.30 32.20 -1.58
C VAL A 569 -20.20 32.37 -0.37
N LYS A 570 -20.59 31.24 0.22
CA LYS A 570 -21.27 31.16 1.52
C LYS A 570 -20.30 30.68 2.60
N ILE A 571 -20.73 30.73 3.85
CA ILE A 571 -19.96 30.28 5.01
C ILE A 571 -20.63 29.06 5.64
N ALA A 572 -19.82 28.13 6.11
CA ALA A 572 -20.26 27.09 7.05
C ALA A 572 -19.35 27.10 8.28
N MET A 573 -19.83 26.50 9.37
CA MET A 573 -19.08 26.39 10.61
C MET A 573 -19.19 24.98 11.15
N ASP A 574 -18.09 24.45 11.68
CA ASP A 574 -18.12 23.33 12.63
C ASP A 574 -17.75 23.89 14.00
N VAL A 575 -18.70 23.79 14.91
CA VAL A 575 -18.53 24.32 16.26
C VAL A 575 -17.84 23.31 17.17
N ALA A 576 -18.07 22.00 16.98
CA ALA A 576 -17.61 20.92 17.85
C ALA A 576 -17.94 21.19 19.34
N ALA A 577 -19.19 21.55 19.65
CA ALA A 577 -19.56 22.08 20.96
C ALA A 577 -19.35 21.11 22.12
N SER A 578 -19.30 19.80 21.87
CA SER A 578 -18.97 18.79 22.89
C SER A 578 -17.59 19.02 23.54
N GLU A 579 -16.63 19.60 22.81
CA GLU A 579 -15.27 19.87 23.33
C GLU A 579 -15.26 20.92 24.45
N PHE A 580 -16.31 21.76 24.51
CA PHE A 580 -16.43 22.83 25.50
C PHE A 580 -17.74 22.81 26.29
N TYR A 581 -18.45 21.68 26.25
CA TYR A 581 -19.62 21.44 27.08
C TYR A 581 -19.22 20.94 28.47
N LYS A 582 -19.62 21.67 29.51
CA LYS A 582 -19.28 21.39 30.92
C LYS A 582 -20.44 21.79 31.81
N ASP A 583 -20.82 20.89 32.73
CA ASP A 583 -21.88 21.15 33.73
C ASP A 583 -23.20 21.65 33.11
N CYS A 584 -23.60 21.08 31.97
CA CYS A 584 -24.78 21.48 31.19
C CYS A 584 -24.74 22.90 30.62
N LEU A 585 -23.54 23.49 30.49
CA LEU A 585 -23.29 24.82 29.92
C LEU A 585 -22.14 24.74 28.91
N TYR A 586 -21.98 25.79 28.11
CA TYR A 586 -20.98 25.88 27.04
C TYR A 586 -19.94 26.96 27.35
N ASP A 587 -18.68 26.56 27.41
CA ASP A 587 -17.52 27.38 27.77
C ASP A 587 -16.77 27.89 26.52
N LEU A 588 -17.17 29.05 25.99
CA LEU A 588 -16.50 29.63 24.81
C LEU A 588 -15.06 30.14 25.07
N ASP A 589 -14.51 29.90 26.27
CA ASP A 589 -13.11 30.18 26.63
C ASP A 589 -12.42 28.90 27.18
N PHE A 590 -12.87 27.70 26.77
CA PHE A 590 -12.46 26.43 27.38
C PHE A 590 -10.95 26.12 27.35
N LYS A 591 -10.21 26.75 26.44
CA LYS A 591 -8.75 26.65 26.34
C LYS A 591 -8.02 27.50 27.37
N ASN A 592 -8.73 28.39 28.08
CA ASN A 592 -8.22 29.14 29.21
C ASN A 592 -8.42 28.32 30.50
N PRO A 593 -7.34 27.90 31.18
CA PRO A 593 -7.44 27.18 32.46
C PRO A 593 -8.17 27.96 33.56
N ASN A 594 -8.28 29.28 33.41
CA ASN A 594 -8.98 30.18 34.33
C ASN A 594 -10.28 30.73 33.71
N SER A 595 -10.97 29.95 32.87
CA SER A 595 -12.26 30.34 32.29
C SER A 595 -13.27 30.71 33.39
N ASP A 596 -13.98 31.82 33.17
CA ASP A 596 -14.97 32.36 34.09
C ASP A 596 -16.32 31.69 33.89
N LYS A 597 -16.68 30.79 34.81
CA LYS A 597 -17.93 30.03 34.79
C LYS A 597 -19.19 30.89 34.71
N SER A 598 -19.14 32.15 35.17
CA SER A 598 -20.29 33.06 35.07
C SER A 598 -20.62 33.49 33.63
N LYS A 599 -19.69 33.27 32.68
CA LYS A 599 -19.84 33.57 31.26
C LYS A 599 -20.24 32.36 30.41
N TRP A 600 -20.32 31.17 31.02
CA TRP A 600 -20.71 29.96 30.30
C TRP A 600 -22.18 30.05 29.91
N LEU A 601 -22.50 29.60 28.70
CA LEU A 601 -23.81 29.81 28.10
C LEU A 601 -24.68 28.57 28.26
N PRO A 602 -25.97 28.70 28.62
CA PRO A 602 -26.93 27.62 28.38
C PRO A 602 -27.17 27.46 26.88
N GLY A 603 -27.62 26.27 26.47
CA GLY A 603 -27.85 25.94 25.04
C GLY A 603 -28.72 26.95 24.30
N GLU A 604 -29.77 27.49 24.92
CA GLU A 604 -30.63 28.50 24.29
C GLU A 604 -29.88 29.81 24.00
N ASN A 605 -29.01 30.26 24.91
CA ASN A 605 -28.21 31.47 24.70
C ASN A 605 -27.18 31.26 23.59
N LEU A 606 -26.58 30.08 23.53
CA LEU A 606 -25.68 29.69 22.45
C LEU A 606 -26.42 29.62 21.09
N ALA A 607 -27.64 29.09 21.08
CA ALA A 607 -28.51 29.09 19.90
C ALA A 607 -28.80 30.52 19.40
N ASN A 608 -29.05 31.46 20.31
CA ASN A 608 -29.29 32.85 19.97
C ASN A 608 -28.04 33.53 19.37
N LEU A 609 -26.85 33.22 19.91
CA LEU A 609 -25.59 33.67 19.31
C LEU A 609 -25.45 33.18 17.85
N TYR A 610 -25.78 31.92 17.57
CA TYR A 610 -25.77 31.42 16.19
C TYR A 610 -26.77 32.15 15.29
N LYS A 611 -27.97 32.47 15.79
CA LYS A 611 -28.96 33.25 15.03
C LYS A 611 -28.44 34.64 14.70
N GLU A 612 -27.73 35.29 15.61
CA GLU A 612 -27.07 36.57 15.34
C GLU A 612 -26.04 36.43 14.21
N PHE A 613 -25.21 35.39 14.23
CA PHE A 613 -24.26 35.12 13.16
C PHE A 613 -24.95 34.85 11.81
N ILE A 614 -26.03 34.07 11.78
CA ILE A 614 -26.81 33.77 10.57
C ILE A 614 -27.43 35.03 9.97
N GLN A 615 -27.83 36.01 10.81
CA GLN A 615 -28.37 37.28 10.35
C GLN A 615 -27.30 38.22 9.75
N GLU A 616 -26.08 38.18 10.29
CA GLU A 616 -25.01 39.12 9.93
C GLU A 616 -24.08 38.60 8.81
N TYR A 617 -23.97 37.28 8.66
CA TYR A 617 -23.05 36.60 7.74
C TYR A 617 -23.81 35.63 6.83
N PRO A 618 -23.30 35.33 5.61
CA PRO A 618 -23.93 34.39 4.68
C PRO A 618 -23.72 32.93 5.09
N ILE A 619 -24.06 32.59 6.33
CA ILE A 619 -23.94 31.24 6.90
C ILE A 619 -25.08 30.38 6.39
N VAL A 620 -24.75 29.24 5.79
CA VAL A 620 -25.72 28.29 5.21
C VAL A 620 -25.65 26.90 5.84
N SER A 621 -24.65 26.63 6.68
CA SER A 621 -24.50 25.36 7.38
C SER A 621 -23.80 25.54 8.74
N ILE A 622 -24.31 24.91 9.79
CA ILE A 622 -23.63 24.79 11.09
C ILE A 622 -23.62 23.31 11.51
N GLU A 623 -22.44 22.81 11.82
CA GLU A 623 -22.14 21.46 12.31
C GLU A 623 -21.87 21.50 13.83
N ASP A 624 -22.38 20.48 14.53
CA ASP A 624 -22.25 20.30 15.99
C ASP A 624 -22.42 21.57 16.83
N PRO A 625 -23.54 22.32 16.67
CA PRO A 625 -23.82 23.53 17.44
C PRO A 625 -23.94 23.29 18.96
N PHE A 626 -24.21 22.05 19.39
CA PHE A 626 -24.42 21.66 20.77
C PHE A 626 -23.77 20.31 21.05
N ASP A 627 -23.71 19.95 22.34
CA ASP A 627 -23.18 18.66 22.76
C ASP A 627 -23.93 17.48 22.13
N GLN A 628 -23.21 16.39 21.87
CA GLN A 628 -23.70 15.15 21.27
C GLN A 628 -24.90 14.51 21.98
N ASP A 629 -25.21 14.88 23.24
CA ASP A 629 -26.40 14.41 23.97
C ASP A 629 -27.38 15.54 24.39
N ASP A 630 -27.13 16.81 24.06
CA ASP A 630 -28.06 17.92 24.33
C ASP A 630 -29.17 18.05 23.27
N TRP A 631 -29.92 16.96 23.09
CA TRP A 631 -30.97 16.83 22.08
C TRP A 631 -31.98 17.99 22.07
N SER A 632 -32.24 18.59 23.25
CA SER A 632 -33.20 19.68 23.39
C SER A 632 -32.74 20.96 22.70
N ALA A 633 -31.45 21.31 22.84
CA ALA A 633 -30.86 22.48 22.19
C ALA A 633 -30.78 22.28 20.67
N TRP A 634 -30.41 21.07 20.22
CA TRP A 634 -30.43 20.68 18.81
C TRP A 634 -31.79 20.91 18.16
N SER A 635 -32.85 20.30 18.71
CA SER A 635 -34.21 20.47 18.19
C SER A 635 -34.68 21.92 18.21
N TYR A 636 -34.28 22.71 19.22
CA TYR A 636 -34.62 24.13 19.29
C TYR A 636 -34.00 24.93 18.13
N LEU A 637 -32.70 24.76 17.86
CA LEU A 637 -32.04 25.48 16.77
C LEU A 637 -32.57 25.04 15.40
N ASN A 638 -32.72 23.73 15.18
CA ASN A 638 -33.21 23.20 13.90
C ASN A 638 -34.62 23.71 13.57
N LYS A 639 -35.51 23.82 14.57
CA LYS A 639 -36.87 24.37 14.38
C LYS A 639 -36.90 25.88 14.17
N SER A 640 -35.87 26.58 14.63
CA SER A 640 -35.82 28.05 14.60
C SER A 640 -34.85 28.60 13.55
N SER A 641 -34.35 27.75 12.65
CA SER A 641 -33.44 28.11 11.57
C SER A 641 -33.82 27.40 10.28
N ASN A 642 -33.51 28.02 9.14
CA ASN A 642 -33.76 27.46 7.81
C ASN A 642 -32.47 26.96 7.12
N ILE A 643 -31.31 27.09 7.78
CA ILE A 643 -30.03 26.66 7.23
C ILE A 643 -29.82 25.15 7.40
N GLN A 644 -28.73 24.63 6.86
CA GLN A 644 -28.32 23.25 7.14
C GLN A 644 -27.79 23.13 8.58
N ILE A 645 -28.29 22.17 9.35
CA ILE A 645 -27.78 21.80 10.67
C ILE A 645 -27.23 20.38 10.55
N VAL A 646 -25.93 20.21 10.74
CA VAL A 646 -25.22 18.95 10.49
C VAL A 646 -24.94 18.26 11.82
N GLY A 647 -25.33 16.99 11.95
CA GLY A 647 -24.92 16.14 13.07
C GLY A 647 -23.66 15.34 12.73
N ASP A 648 -22.58 15.58 13.47
CA ASP A 648 -21.33 14.81 13.43
C ASP A 648 -21.22 13.94 14.69
N ASP A 649 -20.73 14.46 15.82
CA ASP A 649 -20.65 13.70 17.09
C ASP A 649 -22.04 13.31 17.61
N LEU A 650 -23.08 14.08 17.28
CA LEU A 650 -24.47 13.73 17.56
C LEU A 650 -24.86 12.38 16.94
N THR A 651 -24.40 12.09 15.72
CA THR A 651 -24.87 10.94 14.94
C THR A 651 -23.82 9.87 14.74
N VAL A 652 -22.54 10.22 14.76
CA VAL A 652 -21.34 9.36 14.57
C VAL A 652 -21.49 8.37 13.40
N THR A 653 -22.15 8.81 12.32
CA THR A 653 -22.49 7.95 11.17
C THR A 653 -23.23 6.65 11.57
N ASN A 654 -23.89 6.62 12.73
CA ASN A 654 -24.55 5.46 13.30
C ASN A 654 -26.06 5.47 13.01
N PRO A 655 -26.61 4.47 12.30
CA PRO A 655 -28.04 4.44 11.95
C PRO A 655 -29.01 4.59 13.14
N THR A 656 -28.65 4.11 14.33
CA THR A 656 -29.49 4.21 15.54
C THR A 656 -29.58 5.65 16.04
N ARG A 657 -28.44 6.36 16.07
CA ARG A 657 -28.43 7.77 16.47
C ARG A 657 -29.03 8.66 15.39
N ILE A 658 -28.81 8.35 14.12
CA ILE A 658 -29.47 9.02 12.99
C ILE A 658 -31.00 8.89 13.11
N ALA A 659 -31.52 7.68 13.36
CA ALA A 659 -32.96 7.47 13.55
C ALA A 659 -33.52 8.28 14.73
N THR A 660 -32.78 8.34 15.85
CA THR A 660 -33.14 9.16 17.01
C THR A 660 -33.14 10.66 16.68
N ALA A 661 -32.15 11.12 15.94
CA ALA A 661 -32.02 12.52 15.53
C ALA A 661 -33.12 12.94 14.55
N ILE A 662 -33.55 12.02 13.67
CA ILE A 662 -34.73 12.19 12.80
C ILE A 662 -35.99 12.31 13.65
N GLU A 663 -36.24 11.37 14.58
CA GLU A 663 -37.43 11.37 15.45
C GLU A 663 -37.54 12.66 16.28
N LYS A 664 -36.41 13.15 16.78
CA LYS A 664 -36.34 14.37 17.59
C LYS A 664 -36.30 15.66 16.77
N GLU A 665 -36.24 15.57 15.43
CA GLU A 665 -36.02 16.71 14.54
C GLU A 665 -34.80 17.53 14.98
N ALA A 666 -33.73 16.85 15.38
CA ALA A 666 -32.56 17.45 16.03
C ALA A 666 -31.65 18.18 15.03
N CYS A 667 -31.50 17.64 13.82
CA CYS A 667 -30.73 18.25 12.75
C CYS A 667 -31.37 17.89 11.39
N ASN A 668 -30.76 18.34 10.29
CA ASN A 668 -31.29 18.12 8.93
C ASN A 668 -30.22 17.75 7.90
N ALA A 669 -29.02 17.40 8.37
CA ALA A 669 -27.95 16.83 7.58
C ALA A 669 -27.06 15.92 8.43
N LEU A 670 -26.50 14.90 7.79
CA LEU A 670 -25.51 13.98 8.36
C LEU A 670 -24.10 14.42 7.94
N LEU A 671 -23.15 14.45 8.88
CA LEU A 671 -21.74 14.36 8.51
C LEU A 671 -21.35 12.88 8.41
N LEU A 672 -20.96 12.43 7.22
CA LEU A 672 -20.64 11.04 6.97
C LEU A 672 -19.13 10.83 7.01
N LYS A 673 -18.67 10.12 8.05
CA LYS A 673 -17.28 9.70 8.24
C LYS A 673 -17.24 8.18 8.29
N VAL A 674 -16.70 7.56 7.23
CA VAL A 674 -16.70 6.10 7.08
C VAL A 674 -16.04 5.35 8.25
N ASN A 675 -15.06 5.95 8.92
CA ASN A 675 -14.37 5.34 10.05
C ASN A 675 -15.11 5.47 11.39
N GLN A 676 -16.11 6.35 11.51
CA GLN A 676 -16.98 6.42 12.69
C GLN A 676 -17.89 5.20 12.78
N ILE A 677 -18.30 4.63 11.64
CA ILE A 677 -19.12 3.42 11.60
C ILE A 677 -18.30 2.16 11.29
N GLY A 678 -17.28 2.25 10.43
CA GLY A 678 -16.24 1.23 10.25
C GLY A 678 -16.44 0.25 9.08
N SER A 679 -17.42 0.46 8.20
CA SER A 679 -17.57 -0.27 6.93
C SER A 679 -18.20 0.60 5.84
N VAL A 680 -17.97 0.26 4.57
CA VAL A 680 -18.55 0.95 3.40
C VAL A 680 -20.07 0.73 3.37
N SER A 681 -20.55 -0.49 3.60
CA SER A 681 -21.97 -0.82 3.56
C SER A 681 -22.78 -0.05 4.61
N GLU A 682 -22.34 -0.02 5.87
CA GLU A 682 -23.03 0.75 6.92
C GLU A 682 -22.98 2.26 6.63
N SER A 683 -21.91 2.75 6.00
CA SER A 683 -21.80 4.15 5.58
C SER A 683 -22.82 4.50 4.48
N ILE A 684 -22.98 3.62 3.49
CA ILE A 684 -24.00 3.78 2.44
C ILE A 684 -25.41 3.71 3.04
N GLU A 685 -25.65 2.80 3.98
CA GLU A 685 -26.94 2.69 4.69
C GLU A 685 -27.26 3.96 5.49
N ALA A 686 -26.28 4.52 6.21
CA ALA A 686 -26.43 5.78 6.92
C ALA A 686 -26.77 6.94 5.95
N ALA A 687 -26.06 7.05 4.83
CA ALA A 687 -26.36 8.05 3.80
C ALA A 687 -27.79 7.91 3.26
N LYS A 688 -28.21 6.68 2.93
CA LYS A 688 -29.54 6.40 2.40
C LYS A 688 -30.63 6.70 3.41
N LEU A 689 -30.44 6.34 4.67
CA LEU A 689 -31.37 6.65 5.76
C LEU A 689 -31.58 8.17 5.89
N SER A 690 -30.50 8.94 5.86
CA SER A 690 -30.56 10.40 5.89
C SER A 690 -31.27 10.96 4.66
N GLN A 691 -30.84 10.59 3.45
CA GLN A 691 -31.42 11.09 2.19
C GLN A 691 -32.92 10.74 2.08
N SER A 692 -33.33 9.52 2.48
CA SER A 692 -34.75 9.12 2.44
C SER A 692 -35.63 9.90 3.41
N ASN A 693 -35.04 10.51 4.44
CA ASN A 693 -35.72 11.40 5.39
C ASN A 693 -35.53 12.89 5.03
N GLY A 694 -35.11 13.19 3.79
CA GLY A 694 -34.97 14.54 3.27
C GLY A 694 -33.75 15.30 3.79
N TRP A 695 -32.83 14.62 4.49
CA TRP A 695 -31.62 15.25 4.99
C TRP A 695 -30.54 15.40 3.91
N GLY A 696 -29.69 16.41 4.08
CA GLY A 696 -28.41 16.48 3.39
C GLY A 696 -27.42 15.43 3.93
N VAL A 697 -26.40 15.11 3.16
CA VAL A 697 -25.27 14.29 3.62
C VAL A 697 -23.98 14.98 3.19
N MET A 698 -23.15 15.37 4.14
CA MET A 698 -21.83 15.93 3.87
C MET A 698 -20.79 14.84 4.13
N VAL A 699 -20.20 14.32 3.05
CA VAL A 699 -19.09 13.37 3.17
C VAL A 699 -17.89 14.11 3.76
N SER A 700 -17.22 13.50 4.72
CA SER A 700 -16.19 14.17 5.49
C SER A 700 -14.90 13.36 5.64
N HIS A 701 -13.79 14.08 5.65
CA HIS A 701 -12.48 13.58 6.06
C HIS A 701 -12.37 13.38 7.58
N ARG A 702 -11.17 13.05 8.06
CA ARG A 702 -10.78 13.27 9.46
C ARG A 702 -9.58 14.20 9.54
N SER A 703 -9.33 14.78 10.71
CA SER A 703 -8.17 15.64 10.96
C SER A 703 -6.83 14.90 10.78
N GLY A 704 -6.74 13.61 11.12
CA GLY A 704 -5.66 12.73 10.68
C GLY A 704 -6.03 11.99 9.40
N GLU A 705 -5.64 12.52 8.25
CA GLU A 705 -5.88 11.89 6.94
C GLU A 705 -4.61 11.30 6.34
N THR A 706 -4.77 10.65 5.19
CA THR A 706 -3.78 9.95 4.39
C THR A 706 -3.88 10.45 2.95
N GLU A 707 -3.02 9.94 2.07
CA GLU A 707 -3.07 10.15 0.64
C GLU A 707 -4.24 9.42 -0.06
N ASP A 708 -4.96 8.54 0.63
CA ASP A 708 -6.11 7.82 0.07
C ASP A 708 -7.18 8.80 -0.42
N THR A 709 -7.83 8.53 -1.54
CA THR A 709 -8.82 9.45 -2.15
C THR A 709 -10.25 8.92 -2.12
N PHE A 710 -10.51 7.81 -1.41
CA PHE A 710 -11.80 7.12 -1.40
C PHE A 710 -13.01 8.04 -1.21
N ILE A 711 -12.94 9.02 -0.31
CA ILE A 711 -14.08 9.90 -0.01
C ILE A 711 -14.45 10.84 -1.18
N ALA A 712 -13.53 11.10 -2.11
CA ALA A 712 -13.82 11.85 -3.34
C ALA A 712 -14.72 11.03 -4.29
N ASP A 713 -14.43 9.75 -4.45
CA ASP A 713 -15.28 8.84 -5.21
C ASP A 713 -16.60 8.55 -4.47
N LEU A 714 -16.55 8.46 -3.13
CA LEU A 714 -17.72 8.23 -2.28
C LEU A 714 -18.76 9.33 -2.41
N VAL A 715 -18.36 10.60 -2.34
CA VAL A 715 -19.30 11.73 -2.41
C VAL A 715 -20.02 11.82 -3.76
N VAL A 716 -19.31 11.49 -4.85
CA VAL A 716 -19.88 11.44 -6.20
C VAL A 716 -20.80 10.23 -6.34
N GLY A 717 -20.35 9.06 -5.88
CA GLY A 717 -21.12 7.82 -5.93
C GLY A 717 -22.41 7.88 -5.10
N LEU A 718 -22.37 8.47 -3.92
CA LEU A 718 -23.54 8.72 -3.06
C LEU A 718 -24.39 9.92 -3.50
N ARG A 719 -23.91 10.71 -4.46
CA ARG A 719 -24.60 11.87 -5.02
C ARG A 719 -25.04 12.87 -3.94
N THR A 720 -24.18 13.11 -2.95
CA THR A 720 -24.59 13.89 -1.77
C THR A 720 -24.53 15.40 -1.99
N GLY A 721 -23.72 15.86 -2.95
CA GLY A 721 -23.62 17.26 -3.35
C GLY A 721 -22.76 18.15 -2.47
N GLN A 722 -22.10 17.61 -1.45
CA GLN A 722 -21.27 18.39 -0.54
C GLN A 722 -20.20 17.52 0.13
N ILE A 723 -18.98 18.06 0.22
CA ILE A 723 -17.83 17.40 0.84
C ILE A 723 -17.05 18.40 1.72
N LYS A 724 -16.68 17.97 2.93
CA LYS A 724 -15.72 18.66 3.81
C LYS A 724 -14.44 17.83 3.85
N THR A 725 -13.40 18.29 3.14
CA THR A 725 -12.11 17.57 3.11
C THR A 725 -10.90 18.49 3.32
N GLY A 726 -11.09 19.57 4.09
CA GLY A 726 -10.04 20.48 4.56
C GLY A 726 -9.83 21.72 3.69
N ALA A 727 -8.80 22.51 3.98
CA ALA A 727 -8.41 23.66 3.18
C ALA A 727 -7.92 23.25 1.78
N PRO A 728 -7.83 24.17 0.81
CA PRO A 728 -7.02 23.99 -0.40
C PRO A 728 -5.51 24.08 -0.08
N CYS A 729 -5.07 23.36 0.94
CA CYS A 729 -3.71 23.31 1.48
C CYS A 729 -3.48 21.94 2.13
N ARG A 730 -2.22 21.47 2.11
CA ARG A 730 -1.77 20.13 2.55
C ARG A 730 -2.31 18.99 1.66
N SER A 731 -1.42 18.09 1.24
CA SER A 731 -1.71 17.18 0.13
C SER A 731 -2.69 16.07 0.47
N GLU A 732 -2.85 15.69 1.74
CA GLU A 732 -3.88 14.77 2.17
C GLU A 732 -5.30 15.33 1.95
N ARG A 733 -5.44 16.66 1.85
CA ARG A 733 -6.67 17.39 1.50
C ARG A 733 -6.78 17.52 -0.01
N LEU A 734 -5.72 18.07 -0.62
CA LEU A 734 -5.66 18.28 -2.07
C LEU A 734 -5.76 16.99 -2.87
N ALA A 735 -5.36 15.83 -2.34
CA ALA A 735 -5.52 14.54 -3.01
C ALA A 735 -6.99 14.28 -3.38
N LYS A 736 -7.93 14.57 -2.47
CA LYS A 736 -9.37 14.38 -2.69
C LYS A 736 -9.92 15.42 -3.64
N TYR A 737 -9.54 16.70 -3.46
CA TYR A 737 -9.96 17.76 -4.36
C TYR A 737 -9.44 17.55 -5.79
N ASN A 738 -8.19 17.11 -5.95
CA ASN A 738 -7.62 16.76 -7.24
C ASN A 738 -8.28 15.51 -7.84
N GLN A 739 -8.69 14.54 -7.01
CA GLN A 739 -9.48 13.42 -7.49
C GLN A 739 -10.85 13.87 -8.00
N LEU A 740 -11.52 14.80 -7.32
CA LEU A 740 -12.78 15.40 -7.80
C LEU A 740 -12.61 16.18 -9.12
N LEU A 741 -11.48 16.87 -9.32
CA LEU A 741 -11.16 17.49 -10.62
C LEU A 741 -11.03 16.44 -11.74
N ARG A 742 -10.38 15.30 -11.45
CA ARG A 742 -10.26 14.19 -12.43
C ARG A 742 -11.62 13.56 -12.73
N ILE A 743 -12.45 13.34 -11.70
CA ILE A 743 -13.80 12.79 -11.88
C ILE A 743 -14.69 13.76 -12.68
N GLU A 744 -14.59 15.08 -12.43
CA GLU A 744 -15.29 16.08 -13.24
C GLU A 744 -14.86 16.04 -14.70
N GLU A 745 -13.55 15.95 -14.97
CA GLU A 745 -13.00 15.82 -16.33
C GLU A 745 -13.48 14.52 -17.01
N GLU A 746 -13.46 13.40 -16.31
CA GLU A 746 -13.89 12.09 -16.80
C GLU A 746 -15.39 12.06 -17.15
N LEU A 747 -16.23 12.66 -16.31
CA LEU A 747 -17.68 12.68 -16.50
C LEU A 747 -18.13 13.69 -17.55
N GLY A 748 -17.41 14.81 -17.71
CA GLY A 748 -17.76 15.85 -18.67
C GLY A 748 -19.23 16.30 -18.56
N ALA A 749 -20.02 16.09 -19.62
CA ALA A 749 -21.43 16.48 -19.65
C ALA A 749 -22.37 15.59 -18.81
N ASP A 750 -21.90 14.44 -18.33
CA ASP A 750 -22.69 13.51 -17.48
C ASP A 750 -22.68 13.88 -15.99
N ALA A 751 -22.05 15.00 -15.66
CA ALA A 751 -21.92 15.57 -14.33
C ALA A 751 -22.59 16.94 -14.23
N ILE A 752 -23.23 17.20 -13.08
CA ILE A 752 -23.68 18.54 -12.70
C ILE A 752 -23.02 18.95 -11.39
N TYR A 753 -22.66 20.22 -11.27
CA TYR A 753 -22.20 20.77 -10.00
C TYR A 753 -23.40 21.09 -9.10
N ALA A 754 -23.37 20.66 -7.84
CA ALA A 754 -24.52 20.83 -6.94
C ALA A 754 -24.89 22.30 -6.69
N GLY A 755 -23.88 23.19 -6.61
CA GLY A 755 -24.06 24.63 -6.39
C GLY A 755 -24.99 24.94 -5.20
N GLU A 756 -25.92 25.86 -5.39
CA GLU A 756 -26.92 26.23 -4.38
C GLU A 756 -27.83 25.07 -3.94
N ASN A 757 -27.90 23.97 -4.70
CA ASN A 757 -28.70 22.78 -4.39
C ASN A 757 -27.96 21.73 -3.53
N PHE A 758 -26.77 22.04 -3.01
CA PHE A 758 -25.91 21.09 -2.27
C PHE A 758 -26.62 20.27 -1.18
N ARG A 759 -27.63 20.83 -0.49
CA ARG A 759 -28.41 20.15 0.55
C ARG A 759 -29.28 19.01 0.02
N HIS A 760 -29.78 19.15 -1.20
CA HIS A 760 -30.75 18.25 -1.81
C HIS A 760 -30.27 17.70 -3.15
N ALA A 761 -28.96 17.67 -3.36
CA ALA A 761 -28.32 17.23 -4.59
C ALA A 761 -28.73 15.81 -5.02
N HIS A 762 -29.07 14.95 -4.05
CA HIS A 762 -29.59 13.61 -4.31
C HIS A 762 -30.92 13.61 -5.10
N ASN A 763 -31.65 14.74 -5.15
CA ASN A 763 -32.90 14.92 -5.89
C ASN A 763 -32.75 15.63 -7.24
N LEU A 764 -31.55 16.10 -7.61
CA LEU A 764 -31.31 16.78 -8.89
C LEU A 764 -31.55 15.89 -10.11
#